data_AF-A0A7C7GF51-F1
#
_entry.id   AF-A0A7C7GF51-F1
#
_cell.length_a   1.000
_cell.length_b   1.000
_cell.length_c   1.000
_cell.angle_alpha   90.00
_cell.angle_beta   90.00
_cell.angle_gamma   90.00
#
_symmetry.space_group_name_H-M   'P 1'
#
loop_
_entity.id
_entity.type
_entity.pdbx_description
1 polymer ?
#
loop_
_entity_poly.entity_id
_entity_poly.type
_entity_poly.pdbx_seq_one_letter_code
_entity_poly.pdbx_strand_id
1 'polypeptide(L)'
;MANFVISYRIKRLLGFIVLFGLTLGMPFSYAQDYDSEKDLQKNAAKLFEKEEFVKAYPLYSQLLSVYPENIEYNYKLSVCMLYANPDKEKAIPFLQRVTSNLSADKKSNYYMGVAYHLNYQFNKAISWYEKYLSSAPKKEALALNIKHKIQMCKNGLELMTHKSEISVLKKTEIKETEYFRSYDMSIFGGKLLVKPDDFKSAADKDKGERSIIYLGKDANMLFYSSYGTLGTNKDIYLVTKRDNGDWGEPKILSTTINTEYDEEYPVMYPNSNILYFCSKGHNSMGGYDIFKSEYDSSSGSWSKPINLDFAINSADDDILYLTTPDELTAYFSSKRSSILGKINVYKVKLKKRPGEAPVIASAEDIISDETGELENIEEIQEIAQLNVNASEEDFVEPPTTTSETTETSTTSETATFTDLSDEELIDAGKKYVLEIKEDQSKLSNEAEVSFSVASAKKEQSQEKLKEAETILARVENITDPDQKQLALQTAENLKEESAQLERQSEIAFDMSKALAYDANIKQKELVTAENNAVRIESAVKSDQVDESISLLIEQKVLANSGSDSKVGVEEMTRKMKQDANLKESKASESYEKIQFMENEIAEINDEIINLNEQAESTKDPTIKEEILRQAEELGVEMKDTEQELKQTYADAKVFEKEAEELKEEVALFTAVSSEVMQTSSDQISDASEAVAMTEIKEQPAEPTAETEPESSEVAMNTTESTEENTEETAPLVSIVSAEENTAETGLEANGENLSEEDLAKYDINEEAINEALTNEEVKAEVQQVEKLHKEAEDYTAEATSIREKAETIEDPEFRENAIREAEKLETAAADKESEAATGQSSINYYNFQQNVNEFDEFASNNQYLSESDVATATLQKEKSNDLFEESKSARTKAKTLEDPEEKAVELDRARLLEQEAIIVQREALNQLAVKENRVKLEEQKKMDSQMSDNDLAIINKLQEEAEDLYEESEQVRLEASNINDPAAKVAQLNKATALGKKAVQKQKNALNNYEFQSNLTKLAEAASTSSEQLSPTQKTRLETLQEEFDDLLKQSVEARVDADDTASVIASADLLEKAVDLEELAIQKQFEVMGMYGIETPEPSADLALKTTTDESSLEAEEATLTPSSPASTDQAINATPETEASTEQTEMIEPEDPRSAEELISVSEAQKREANRLYDQIEVIEDPILLMETLDKAEKLEKQAEVNMALA
;
A
#
# COMPACT_ATOMS: atom_id res chain seq x y z
N MET A 1 -22.54 58.03 53.57
CA MET A 1 -22.41 57.18 52.37
C MET A 1 -22.39 57.96 51.05
N ALA A 2 -23.30 58.93 50.79
CA ALA A 2 -23.38 59.65 49.50
C ALA A 2 -22.01 60.11 48.91
N ASN A 3 -21.14 60.73 49.71
CA ASN A 3 -19.83 61.21 49.23
C ASN A 3 -18.85 60.10 48.82
N PHE A 4 -19.06 58.85 49.25
CA PHE A 4 -18.25 57.70 48.81
C PHE A 4 -18.58 57.31 47.36
N VAL A 5 -19.88 57.27 47.03
CA VAL A 5 -20.38 56.93 45.68
C VAL A 5 -19.92 57.97 44.64
N ILE A 6 -19.92 59.26 45.00
CA ILE A 6 -19.46 60.35 44.12
C ILE A 6 -17.94 60.25 43.89
N SER A 7 -17.14 60.02 44.94
CA SER A 7 -15.69 59.84 44.83
C SER A 7 -15.31 58.63 43.97
N TYR A 8 -16.05 57.51 44.10
CA TYR A 8 -15.83 56.30 43.31
C TYR A 8 -16.15 56.51 41.82
N ARG A 9 -17.28 57.15 41.48
CA ARG A 9 -17.66 57.43 40.09
C ARG A 9 -16.69 58.40 39.39
N ILE A 10 -16.20 59.43 40.08
CA ILE A 10 -15.23 60.38 39.50
C ILE A 10 -13.88 59.68 39.21
N LYS A 11 -13.40 58.81 40.10
CA LYS A 11 -12.17 58.04 39.86
C LYS A 11 -12.29 57.06 38.70
N ARG A 12 -13.42 56.35 38.57
CA ARG A 12 -13.65 55.43 37.43
C ARG A 12 -13.75 56.17 36.10
N LEU A 13 -14.29 57.39 36.08
CA LEU A 13 -14.37 58.21 34.86
C LEU A 13 -12.99 58.75 34.42
N LEU A 14 -12.16 59.23 35.36
CA LEU A 14 -10.78 59.64 35.02
C LEU A 14 -9.91 58.45 34.58
N GLY A 15 -10.12 57.25 35.14
CA GLY A 15 -9.41 56.04 34.73
C GLY A 15 -9.62 55.74 33.24
N PHE A 16 -10.87 55.74 32.78
CA PHE A 16 -11.18 55.51 31.35
C PHE A 16 -10.63 56.59 30.42
N ILE A 17 -10.74 57.87 30.79
CA ILE A 17 -10.26 58.98 29.95
C ILE A 17 -8.73 59.01 29.85
N VAL A 18 -8.00 58.59 30.89
CA VAL A 18 -6.53 58.46 30.82
C VAL A 18 -6.10 57.23 30.02
N LEU A 19 -6.82 56.10 30.12
CA LEU A 19 -6.50 54.90 29.34
C LEU A 19 -6.73 55.10 27.83
N PHE A 20 -7.79 55.82 27.45
CA PHE A 20 -8.07 56.16 26.04
C PHE A 20 -7.28 57.38 25.52
N GLY A 21 -6.62 58.11 26.43
CA GLY A 21 -5.87 59.34 26.12
C GLY A 21 -4.35 59.17 25.97
N LEU A 22 -3.80 57.98 26.22
CA LEU A 22 -2.35 57.71 26.21
C LEU A 22 -1.87 56.71 25.15
N THR A 23 -2.75 56.28 24.24
CA THR A 23 -2.39 55.51 23.03
C THR A 23 -2.22 56.38 21.78
N LEU A 24 -2.76 57.60 21.77
CA LEU A 24 -2.59 58.59 20.70
C LEU A 24 -1.30 59.41 20.89
N GLY A 25 -0.14 58.73 20.78
CA GLY A 25 1.14 59.29 21.25
C GLY A 25 2.43 58.72 20.66
N MET A 26 2.51 58.58 19.32
CA MET A 26 3.67 58.06 18.54
C MET A 26 3.91 56.53 18.64
N PRO A 27 4.51 55.91 17.61
CA PRO A 27 4.15 56.06 16.20
C PRO A 27 4.00 54.69 15.50
N PHE A 28 2.77 54.30 15.15
CA PHE A 28 2.55 53.15 14.27
C PHE A 28 2.90 53.51 12.81
N SER A 29 4.16 53.33 12.45
CA SER A 29 4.57 53.05 11.07
C SER A 29 4.61 51.53 10.91
N TYR A 30 3.96 50.90 9.92
CA TYR A 30 3.35 51.45 8.71
C TYR A 30 1.93 50.93 8.52
N ALA A 31 0.94 51.80 8.67
CA ALA A 31 -0.19 51.79 7.74
C ALA A 31 0.23 52.65 6.54
N GLN A 32 0.31 52.06 5.34
CA GLN A 32 0.29 52.86 4.12
C GLN A 32 -1.16 53.09 3.76
N ASP A 33 -1.69 54.26 4.10
CA ASP A 33 -2.88 54.78 3.42
C ASP A 33 -2.49 54.91 1.93
N TYR A 34 -2.95 53.98 1.10
CA TYR A 34 -2.72 54.05 -0.34
C TYR A 34 -3.60 55.15 -0.93
N ASP A 35 -2.98 56.24 -1.39
CA ASP A 35 -3.66 57.42 -1.97
C ASP A 35 -4.62 57.07 -3.13
N SER A 36 -4.50 55.88 -3.72
CA SER A 36 -5.50 55.31 -4.62
C SER A 36 -5.58 53.77 -4.56
N GLU A 37 -6.74 53.23 -4.91
CA GLU A 37 -7.00 51.81 -5.22
C GLU A 37 -5.93 51.21 -6.15
N LYS A 38 -5.49 51.99 -7.14
CA LYS A 38 -4.47 51.59 -8.12
C LYS A 38 -3.08 51.44 -7.50
N ASP A 39 -2.78 52.19 -6.45
CA ASP A 39 -1.54 52.04 -5.69
C ASP A 39 -1.61 50.83 -4.75
N LEU A 40 -2.78 50.50 -4.20
CA LEU A 40 -3.02 49.25 -3.47
C LEU A 40 -2.79 48.03 -4.39
N GLN A 41 -3.47 47.96 -5.53
CA GLN A 41 -3.29 46.91 -6.57
C GLN A 41 -1.82 46.72 -6.95
N LYS A 42 -1.13 47.83 -7.25
CA LYS A 42 0.27 47.82 -7.69
C LYS A 42 1.24 47.35 -6.60
N ASN A 43 0.98 47.68 -5.33
CA ASN A 43 1.83 47.22 -4.23
C ASN A 43 1.53 45.77 -3.83
N ALA A 44 0.27 45.33 -3.91
CA ALA A 44 -0.10 43.92 -3.75
C ALA A 44 0.59 43.02 -4.78
N ALA A 45 0.47 43.35 -6.08
CA ALA A 45 1.12 42.63 -7.17
C ALA A 45 2.65 42.60 -7.01
N LYS A 46 3.26 43.75 -6.70
CA LYS A 46 4.71 43.85 -6.47
C LYS A 46 5.21 43.03 -5.28
N LEU A 47 4.40 42.82 -4.23
CA LEU A 47 4.77 41.94 -3.11
C LEU A 47 4.63 40.47 -3.51
N PHE A 48 3.61 40.12 -4.29
CA PHE A 48 3.42 38.77 -4.84
C PHE A 48 4.54 38.38 -5.83
N GLU A 49 4.92 39.27 -6.74
CA GLU A 49 6.07 39.13 -7.67
C GLU A 49 7.42 38.93 -6.96
N LYS A 50 7.47 39.18 -5.65
CA LYS A 50 8.66 39.06 -4.80
C LYS A 50 8.51 37.96 -3.75
N GLU A 51 7.45 37.16 -3.84
CA GLU A 51 7.12 36.06 -2.91
C GLU A 51 7.00 36.54 -1.44
N GLU A 52 6.75 37.84 -1.23
CA GLU A 52 6.50 38.44 0.07
C GLU A 52 5.03 38.20 0.51
N PHE A 53 4.56 36.96 0.37
CA PHE A 53 3.16 36.55 0.48
C PHE A 53 2.49 36.99 1.79
N VAL A 54 3.19 36.89 2.92
CA VAL A 54 2.72 37.35 4.25
C VAL A 54 2.36 38.85 4.26
N LYS A 55 2.98 39.66 3.41
CA LYS A 55 2.70 41.10 3.25
C LYS A 55 1.71 41.39 2.13
N ALA A 56 1.64 40.53 1.11
CA ALA A 56 0.66 40.63 0.03
C ALA A 56 -0.75 40.21 0.51
N TYR A 57 -0.84 39.23 1.41
CA TYR A 57 -2.07 38.69 1.99
C TYR A 57 -3.10 39.75 2.43
N PRO A 58 -2.79 40.69 3.35
CA PRO A 58 -3.75 41.71 3.77
C PRO A 58 -4.16 42.67 2.64
N LEU A 59 -3.29 42.89 1.64
CA LEU A 59 -3.61 43.77 0.52
C LEU A 59 -4.54 43.09 -0.49
N TYR A 60 -4.35 41.80 -0.75
CA TYR A 60 -5.30 41.02 -1.57
C TYR A 60 -6.62 40.76 -0.84
N SER A 61 -6.61 40.59 0.49
CA SER A 61 -7.82 40.53 1.29
C SER A 61 -8.63 41.83 1.19
N GLN A 62 -7.96 42.99 1.32
CA GLN A 62 -8.58 44.30 1.12
C GLN A 62 -9.11 44.52 -0.31
N LEU A 63 -8.38 44.05 -1.33
CA LEU A 63 -8.85 44.12 -2.72
C LEU A 63 -10.07 43.21 -2.94
N LEU A 64 -10.06 42.00 -2.40
CA LEU A 64 -11.16 41.06 -2.55
C LEU A 64 -12.43 41.52 -1.81
N SER A 65 -12.31 42.21 -0.67
CA SER A 65 -13.46 42.81 0.01
C SER A 65 -14.17 43.92 -0.77
N VAL A 66 -13.54 44.43 -1.84
CA VAL A 66 -14.15 45.41 -2.78
C VAL A 66 -14.57 44.75 -4.11
N TYR A 67 -13.92 43.64 -4.49
CA TYR A 67 -14.14 42.93 -5.74
C TYR A 67 -14.22 41.40 -5.53
N PRO A 68 -15.24 40.87 -4.82
CA PRO A 68 -15.29 39.46 -4.41
C PRO A 68 -15.25 38.48 -5.58
N GLU A 69 -15.89 38.81 -6.70
CA GLU A 69 -15.90 37.99 -7.93
C GLU A 69 -14.63 38.09 -8.79
N ASN A 70 -13.61 38.82 -8.35
CA ASN A 70 -12.37 38.95 -9.13
C ASN A 70 -11.53 37.67 -9.01
N ILE A 71 -11.56 36.85 -10.06
CA ILE A 71 -10.82 35.57 -10.14
C ILE A 71 -9.30 35.76 -9.94
N GLU A 72 -8.70 36.84 -10.45
CA GLU A 72 -7.28 37.10 -10.21
C GLU A 72 -7.03 37.40 -8.72
N TYR A 73 -7.91 38.16 -8.05
CA TYR A 73 -7.72 38.46 -6.63
C TYR A 73 -8.03 37.26 -5.73
N ASN A 74 -8.99 36.41 -6.07
CA ASN A 74 -9.20 35.12 -5.39
C ASN A 74 -7.92 34.25 -5.50
N TYR A 75 -7.36 34.12 -6.70
CA TYR A 75 -6.12 33.35 -6.96
C TYR A 75 -4.91 33.91 -6.21
N LYS A 76 -4.70 35.23 -6.26
CA LYS A 76 -3.58 35.85 -5.53
C LYS A 76 -3.77 35.79 -4.02
N LEU A 77 -5.01 35.88 -3.52
CA LEU A 77 -5.30 35.72 -2.10
C LEU A 77 -5.06 34.29 -1.63
N SER A 78 -5.53 33.27 -2.36
CA SER A 78 -5.40 31.87 -1.94
C SER A 78 -3.96 31.38 -1.93
N VAL A 79 -3.15 31.76 -2.94
CA VAL A 79 -1.70 31.52 -2.90
C VAL A 79 -1.05 32.27 -1.75
N CYS A 80 -1.51 33.49 -1.41
CA CYS A 80 -1.03 34.15 -0.20
C CYS A 80 -1.43 33.41 1.08
N MET A 81 -2.63 32.81 1.16
CA MET A 81 -3.09 32.06 2.34
C MET A 81 -2.19 30.86 2.66
N LEU A 82 -1.82 30.05 1.65
CA LEU A 82 -0.91 28.91 1.82
C LEU A 82 0.40 29.27 2.54
N TYR A 83 0.92 30.48 2.32
CA TYR A 83 2.17 30.96 2.91
C TYR A 83 2.00 31.92 4.10
N ALA A 84 0.83 32.54 4.27
CA ALA A 84 0.57 33.56 5.30
C ALA A 84 -0.31 33.08 6.48
N ASN A 85 -0.99 31.95 6.33
CA ASN A 85 -1.86 31.34 7.34
C ASN A 85 -1.21 30.06 7.90
N PRO A 86 -1.27 29.80 9.23
CA PRO A 86 -0.90 28.50 9.80
C PRO A 86 -1.74 27.36 9.22
N ASP A 87 -3.05 27.60 9.16
CA ASP A 87 -4.07 26.76 8.54
C ASP A 87 -3.99 26.89 7.01
N LYS A 88 -3.75 25.78 6.32
CA LYS A 88 -3.55 25.74 4.87
C LYS A 88 -4.86 25.51 4.13
N GLU A 89 -5.78 24.76 4.73
CA GLU A 89 -7.09 24.39 4.17
C GLU A 89 -7.96 25.61 3.87
N LYS A 90 -7.87 26.69 4.65
CA LYS A 90 -8.55 27.97 4.35
C LYS A 90 -8.21 28.59 2.99
N ALA A 91 -7.18 28.10 2.27
CA ALA A 91 -6.92 28.46 0.87
C ALA A 91 -7.79 27.71 -0.15
N ILE A 92 -8.30 26.52 0.18
CA ILE A 92 -8.97 25.58 -0.74
C ILE A 92 -10.28 26.17 -1.31
N PRO A 93 -11.22 26.75 -0.54
CA PRO A 93 -12.46 27.31 -1.10
C PRO A 93 -12.21 28.44 -2.13
N PHE A 94 -11.17 29.24 -1.90
CA PHE A 94 -10.76 30.30 -2.83
C PHE A 94 -10.09 29.72 -4.09
N LEU A 95 -9.32 28.63 -3.98
CA LEU A 95 -8.79 27.88 -5.13
C LEU A 95 -9.91 27.18 -5.91
N GLN A 96 -10.91 26.61 -5.26
CA GLN A 96 -12.06 25.96 -5.90
C GLN A 96 -12.78 26.96 -6.81
N ARG A 97 -13.17 28.13 -6.27
CA ARG A 97 -13.79 29.23 -7.03
C ARG A 97 -12.95 29.67 -8.25
N VAL A 98 -11.62 29.64 -8.14
CA VAL A 98 -10.71 29.95 -9.26
C VAL A 98 -10.67 28.83 -10.30
N THR A 99 -10.44 27.59 -9.87
CA THR A 99 -10.27 26.44 -10.79
C THR A 99 -11.54 26.02 -11.53
N SER A 100 -12.72 26.35 -10.98
CA SER A 100 -14.01 26.20 -11.68
C SER A 100 -14.21 27.22 -12.80
N ASN A 101 -13.34 28.24 -12.94
CA ASN A 101 -13.42 29.22 -14.01
C ASN A 101 -12.47 28.87 -15.17
N LEU A 102 -13.03 28.56 -16.34
CA LEU A 102 -12.28 28.20 -17.55
C LEU A 102 -11.32 29.29 -18.08
N SER A 103 -11.42 30.53 -17.58
CA SER A 103 -10.53 31.66 -17.92
C SER A 103 -9.43 31.93 -16.88
N ALA A 104 -9.32 31.12 -15.83
CA ALA A 104 -8.30 31.25 -14.80
C ALA A 104 -6.88 30.91 -15.31
N ASP A 105 -5.86 31.40 -14.59
CA ASP A 105 -4.49 30.93 -14.78
C ASP A 105 -4.41 29.43 -14.46
N LYS A 106 -3.96 28.62 -15.43
CA LYS A 106 -3.78 27.16 -15.26
C LYS A 106 -2.92 26.80 -14.05
N LYS A 107 -2.01 27.69 -13.62
CA LYS A 107 -1.18 27.50 -12.43
C LYS A 107 -1.99 27.46 -11.12
N SER A 108 -3.26 27.85 -11.13
CA SER A 108 -4.21 27.54 -10.05
C SER A 108 -4.37 26.04 -9.81
N ASN A 109 -4.29 25.18 -10.83
CA ASN A 109 -4.30 23.72 -10.67
C ASN A 109 -3.08 23.24 -9.85
N TYR A 110 -1.89 23.79 -10.12
CA TYR A 110 -0.67 23.50 -9.34
C TYR A 110 -0.85 23.91 -7.86
N TYR A 111 -1.34 25.12 -7.61
CA TYR A 111 -1.55 25.58 -6.23
C TYR A 111 -2.71 24.86 -5.52
N MET A 112 -3.68 24.32 -6.25
CA MET A 112 -4.67 23.39 -5.71
C MET A 112 -4.03 22.07 -5.30
N GLY A 113 -3.12 21.51 -6.11
CA GLY A 113 -2.29 20.37 -5.74
C GLY A 113 -1.49 20.63 -4.46
N VAL A 114 -0.80 21.79 -4.38
CA VAL A 114 -0.09 22.23 -3.16
C VAL A 114 -1.03 22.39 -1.96
N ALA A 115 -2.26 22.87 -2.15
CA ALA A 115 -3.22 23.04 -1.07
C ALA A 115 -3.69 21.69 -0.51
N TYR A 116 -4.02 20.71 -1.35
CA TYR A 116 -4.35 19.36 -0.87
C TYR A 116 -3.14 18.64 -0.25
N HIS A 117 -1.95 18.80 -0.85
CA HIS A 117 -0.69 18.23 -0.36
C HIS A 117 -0.39 18.68 1.08
N LEU A 118 -0.40 20.01 1.32
CA LEU A 118 -0.14 20.60 2.63
C LEU A 118 -1.22 20.31 3.71
N ASN A 119 -2.31 19.62 3.35
CA ASN A 119 -3.36 19.17 4.26
C ASN A 119 -3.56 17.64 4.19
N TYR A 120 -2.52 16.88 3.80
CA TYR A 120 -2.45 15.40 3.74
C TYR A 120 -3.47 14.71 2.82
N GLN A 121 -4.20 15.47 2.01
CA GLN A 121 -5.16 14.96 1.03
C GLN A 121 -4.42 14.51 -0.25
N PHE A 122 -3.43 13.63 -0.08
CA PHE A 122 -2.44 13.23 -1.09
C PHE A 122 -3.08 12.72 -2.39
N ASN A 123 -4.11 11.86 -2.31
CA ASN A 123 -4.85 11.39 -3.49
C ASN A 123 -5.45 12.54 -4.31
N LYS A 124 -6.07 13.53 -3.65
CA LYS A 124 -6.57 14.75 -4.33
C LYS A 124 -5.41 15.57 -4.90
N ALA A 125 -4.30 15.69 -4.16
CA ALA A 125 -3.12 16.43 -4.59
C ALA A 125 -2.51 15.88 -5.89
N ILE A 126 -2.38 14.55 -6.00
CA ILE A 126 -1.92 13.84 -7.20
C ILE A 126 -2.78 14.22 -8.41
N SER A 127 -4.11 14.06 -8.34
CA SER A 127 -5.01 14.39 -9.45
C SER A 127 -4.92 15.85 -9.90
N TRP A 128 -4.71 16.79 -8.97
CA TRP A 128 -4.53 18.21 -9.31
C TRP A 128 -3.15 18.54 -9.88
N TYR A 129 -2.10 17.84 -9.46
CA TYR A 129 -0.77 17.91 -10.08
C TYR A 129 -0.77 17.32 -11.50
N GLU A 130 -1.44 16.21 -11.74
CA GLU A 130 -1.58 15.59 -13.08
C GLU A 130 -2.42 16.45 -14.03
N LYS A 131 -3.51 17.04 -13.53
CA LYS A 131 -4.33 18.05 -14.23
C LYS A 131 -3.56 19.33 -14.55
N TYR A 132 -2.50 19.65 -13.80
CA TYR A 132 -1.54 20.70 -14.19
C TYR A 132 -0.52 20.17 -15.20
N LEU A 133 0.09 19.01 -14.97
CA LEU A 133 1.13 18.39 -15.81
C LEU A 133 0.67 18.20 -17.27
N SER A 134 -0.54 17.70 -17.46
CA SER A 134 -1.22 17.52 -18.76
C SER A 134 -1.50 18.83 -19.51
N SER A 135 -1.52 19.98 -18.81
CA SER A 135 -2.00 21.25 -19.34
C SER A 135 -0.97 22.40 -19.30
N ALA A 136 0.19 22.19 -18.68
CA ALA A 136 1.25 23.18 -18.46
C ALA A 136 2.40 23.11 -19.49
N PRO A 137 3.21 24.17 -19.66
CA PRO A 137 4.43 24.10 -20.48
C PRO A 137 5.47 23.17 -19.84
N LYS A 138 6.03 22.22 -20.61
CA LYS A 138 7.04 21.25 -20.10
C LYS A 138 8.16 21.87 -19.27
N LYS A 139 8.67 23.04 -19.66
CA LYS A 139 9.73 23.76 -18.91
C LYS A 139 9.25 24.27 -17.54
N GLU A 140 7.99 24.66 -17.39
CA GLU A 140 7.44 25.12 -16.12
C GLU A 140 7.08 23.95 -15.21
N ALA A 141 6.53 22.87 -15.76
CA ALA A 141 6.31 21.63 -15.01
C ALA A 141 7.63 21.01 -14.49
N LEU A 142 8.70 21.08 -15.29
CA LEU A 142 10.04 20.70 -14.84
C LEU A 142 10.56 21.64 -13.75
N ALA A 143 10.44 22.97 -13.92
CA ALA A 143 10.93 23.94 -12.94
C ALA A 143 10.14 23.99 -11.61
N LEU A 144 9.00 23.30 -11.53
CA LEU A 144 8.19 23.11 -10.32
C LEU A 144 8.29 21.68 -9.77
N ASN A 145 9.14 20.83 -10.35
CA ASN A 145 9.33 19.42 -10.00
C ASN A 145 8.01 18.64 -9.85
N ILE A 146 7.06 18.81 -10.78
CA ILE A 146 5.70 18.26 -10.62
C ILE A 146 5.67 16.73 -10.48
N LYS A 147 6.52 16.01 -11.23
CA LYS A 147 6.71 14.55 -11.07
C LYS A 147 7.12 14.19 -9.63
N HIS A 148 8.13 14.88 -9.10
CA HIS A 148 8.62 14.66 -7.74
C HIS A 148 7.55 14.96 -6.69
N LYS A 149 6.71 15.98 -6.91
CA LYS A 149 5.58 16.28 -6.01
C LYS A 149 4.46 15.24 -6.04
N ILE A 150 4.25 14.56 -7.17
CA ILE A 150 3.38 13.38 -7.24
C ILE A 150 4.00 12.21 -6.48
N GLN A 151 5.31 11.98 -6.61
CA GLN A 151 6.00 10.93 -5.86
C GLN A 151 5.99 11.21 -4.34
N MET A 152 6.21 12.45 -3.91
CA MET A 152 6.05 12.87 -2.52
C MET A 152 4.64 12.55 -1.98
N CYS A 153 3.58 12.80 -2.76
CA CYS A 153 2.24 12.40 -2.36
C CYS A 153 2.05 10.86 -2.28
N LYS A 154 2.70 10.07 -3.14
CA LYS A 154 2.69 8.60 -3.05
C LYS A 154 3.43 8.10 -1.80
N ASN A 155 4.63 8.64 -1.55
CA ASN A 155 5.42 8.37 -0.35
C ASN A 155 4.62 8.75 0.92
N GLY A 156 3.82 9.81 0.86
CA GLY A 156 2.94 10.23 1.95
C GLY A 156 1.78 9.29 2.24
N LEU A 157 1.22 8.63 1.21
CA LEU A 157 0.23 7.57 1.39
C LEU A 157 0.84 6.35 2.09
N GLU A 158 2.06 5.95 1.69
CA GLU A 158 2.84 4.89 2.34
C GLU A 158 3.15 5.23 3.82
N LEU A 159 3.71 6.41 4.07
CA LEU A 159 4.18 6.83 5.41
C LEU A 159 3.07 7.15 6.42
N MET A 160 1.81 7.26 5.99
CA MET A 160 0.66 7.34 6.92
C MET A 160 0.22 5.97 7.44
N THR A 161 0.57 4.86 6.78
CA THR A 161 0.22 3.50 7.28
C THR A 161 0.98 3.11 8.55
N HIS A 162 2.09 3.79 8.86
CA HIS A 162 2.97 3.50 10.00
C HIS A 162 3.24 4.79 10.79
N LYS A 163 2.71 4.90 12.01
CA LYS A 163 2.66 6.14 12.80
C LYS A 163 3.33 5.95 14.16
N SER A 164 4.47 6.60 14.41
CA SER A 164 5.16 6.53 15.71
C SER A 164 4.35 7.23 16.82
N GLU A 165 4.10 6.52 17.92
CA GLU A 165 3.50 7.12 19.12
C GLU A 165 4.48 8.11 19.79
N ILE A 166 4.18 9.41 19.65
CA ILE A 166 4.96 10.51 20.24
C ILE A 166 4.14 11.40 21.18
N SER A 167 4.78 11.85 22.26
CA SER A 167 4.23 12.80 23.23
C SER A 167 4.94 14.14 23.11
N VAL A 168 4.18 15.21 22.81
CA VAL A 168 4.69 16.57 22.62
C VAL A 168 4.67 17.32 23.95
N LEU A 169 5.85 17.55 24.53
CA LEU A 169 6.00 18.36 25.75
C LEU A 169 6.02 19.86 25.45
N LYS A 170 6.54 20.26 24.28
CA LYS A 170 6.74 21.67 23.98
C LYS A 170 6.73 21.95 22.48
N LYS A 171 5.85 22.84 22.07
CA LYS A 171 5.79 23.49 20.75
C LYS A 171 6.24 24.94 20.91
N THR A 172 7.17 25.43 20.09
CA THR A 172 7.69 26.81 20.18
C THR A 172 7.86 27.41 18.80
N GLU A 173 6.93 28.27 18.41
CA GLU A 173 7.00 29.05 17.18
C GLU A 173 8.14 30.10 17.27
N ILE A 174 9.01 30.15 16.26
CA ILE A 174 10.17 31.04 16.19
C ILE A 174 10.47 31.41 14.73
N LYS A 175 11.30 32.43 14.50
CA LYS A 175 11.79 32.73 13.15
C LYS A 175 12.65 31.59 12.62
N GLU A 176 12.44 31.26 11.36
CA GLU A 176 13.19 30.26 10.59
C GLU A 176 14.71 30.52 10.59
N THR A 177 15.15 31.78 10.71
CA THR A 177 16.58 32.15 10.80
C THR A 177 17.20 32.08 12.20
N GLU A 178 16.41 31.73 13.23
CA GLU A 178 16.86 31.71 14.64
C GLU A 178 16.46 30.41 15.39
N TYR A 179 15.80 29.46 14.73
CA TYR A 179 15.15 28.26 15.30
C TYR A 179 16.05 27.37 16.16
N PHE A 180 17.27 27.07 15.68
CA PHE A 180 18.28 26.26 16.37
C PHE A 180 18.68 26.79 17.76
N ARG A 181 18.27 28.02 18.13
CA ARG A 181 18.49 28.59 19.47
C ARG A 181 17.45 28.17 20.51
N SER A 182 16.35 27.53 20.10
CA SER A 182 15.34 26.96 21.00
C SER A 182 15.69 25.54 21.47
N TYR A 183 16.70 24.91 20.88
CA TYR A 183 17.17 23.57 21.23
C TYR A 183 17.95 23.62 22.54
N ASP A 184 17.59 22.74 23.49
CA ASP A 184 18.32 22.64 24.75
C ASP A 184 19.54 21.73 24.60
N MET A 185 20.68 22.34 24.28
CA MET A 185 21.95 21.62 24.14
C MET A 185 22.49 21.03 25.45
N SER A 186 21.82 21.23 26.60
CA SER A 186 22.28 20.64 27.88
C SER A 186 22.04 19.13 27.97
N ILE A 187 21.01 18.59 27.29
CA ILE A 187 20.71 17.15 27.25
C ILE A 187 21.49 16.40 26.17
N PHE A 188 21.78 17.06 25.04
CA PHE A 188 22.50 16.46 23.91
C PHE A 188 24.03 16.60 24.04
N GLY A 189 24.52 17.65 24.69
CA GLY A 189 25.92 18.03 24.60
C GLY A 189 26.30 18.55 23.22
N GLY A 190 27.61 18.68 22.94
CA GLY A 190 28.08 19.35 21.73
C GLY A 190 27.58 20.80 21.62
N LYS A 191 27.47 21.32 20.40
CA LYS A 191 26.93 22.65 20.06
C LYS A 191 26.33 22.67 18.66
N LEU A 192 25.22 23.39 18.48
CA LEU A 192 24.75 23.83 17.16
C LEU A 192 25.42 25.15 16.78
N LEU A 193 25.91 25.25 15.54
CA LEU A 193 26.62 26.42 15.00
C LEU A 193 26.15 26.71 13.56
N VAL A 194 26.13 27.97 13.15
CA VAL A 194 26.02 28.32 11.72
C VAL A 194 27.32 27.95 11.02
N LYS A 195 27.25 27.24 9.88
CA LYS A 195 28.40 26.77 9.09
C LYS A 195 29.49 27.85 8.95
N PRO A 196 30.69 27.67 9.54
CA PRO A 196 31.81 28.60 9.40
C PRO A 196 32.29 28.74 7.95
N ASP A 197 32.86 29.89 7.59
CA ASP A 197 33.28 30.17 6.21
C ASP A 197 34.43 29.29 5.72
N ASP A 198 35.17 28.64 6.64
CA ASP A 198 36.22 27.66 6.34
C ASP A 198 35.66 26.36 5.73
N PHE A 199 34.41 26.00 6.04
CA PHE A 199 33.71 24.83 5.50
C PHE A 199 32.83 25.16 4.28
N LYS A 200 32.81 26.42 3.84
CA LYS A 200 31.97 26.84 2.70
C LYS A 200 32.71 26.72 1.38
N SER A 201 32.09 26.07 0.39
CA SER A 201 32.56 26.11 -0.99
C SER A 201 32.44 27.52 -1.62
N ALA A 202 32.83 27.67 -2.88
CA ALA A 202 32.56 28.89 -3.63
C ALA A 202 31.04 29.06 -3.87
N ALA A 203 30.36 27.98 -4.28
CA ALA A 203 28.91 27.97 -4.50
C ALA A 203 28.13 28.28 -3.21
N ASP A 204 28.55 27.77 -2.05
CA ASP A 204 27.99 28.14 -0.74
C ASP A 204 28.08 29.65 -0.47
N LYS A 205 29.20 30.28 -0.82
CA LYS A 205 29.45 31.71 -0.58
C LYS A 205 28.64 32.58 -1.54
N ASP A 206 28.50 32.16 -2.80
CA ASP A 206 27.72 32.87 -3.82
C ASP A 206 26.19 32.71 -3.60
N LYS A 207 25.73 31.53 -3.16
CA LYS A 207 24.34 31.30 -2.72
C LYS A 207 24.04 31.87 -1.32
N GLY A 208 25.07 32.24 -0.55
CA GLY A 208 24.94 32.93 0.75
C GLY A 208 24.63 32.03 1.95
N GLU A 209 25.02 30.75 1.87
CA GLU A 209 24.60 29.64 2.73
C GLU A 209 24.93 29.81 4.23
N ARG A 210 24.01 29.32 5.07
CA ARG A 210 23.93 29.46 6.53
C ARG A 210 23.48 28.17 7.25
N SER A 211 23.49 27.02 6.59
CA SER A 211 23.25 25.68 7.16
C SER A 211 23.76 25.54 8.60
N ILE A 212 22.99 24.87 9.45
CA ILE A 212 23.41 24.58 10.83
C ILE A 212 24.24 23.29 10.83
N ILE A 213 25.36 23.32 11.55
CA ILE A 213 26.19 22.15 11.83
C ILE A 213 26.09 21.76 13.29
N TYR A 214 26.05 20.46 13.58
CA TYR A 214 26.25 19.93 14.92
C TYR A 214 27.72 19.60 15.14
N LEU A 215 28.32 20.20 16.16
CA LEU A 215 29.68 19.89 16.60
C LEU A 215 29.62 19.17 17.94
N GLY A 216 29.74 17.84 17.89
CA GLY A 216 29.79 16.98 19.07
C GLY A 216 30.91 17.37 20.05
N LYS A 217 30.72 17.03 21.32
CA LYS A 217 31.73 17.27 22.36
C LYS A 217 33.00 16.45 22.04
N ASP A 218 34.15 17.13 22.02
CA ASP A 218 35.46 16.54 21.74
C ASP A 218 35.57 15.79 20.38
N ALA A 219 34.71 16.12 19.42
CA ALA A 219 34.57 15.40 18.15
C ALA A 219 35.84 15.40 17.27
N ASN A 220 36.09 14.23 16.66
CA ASN A 220 37.12 13.99 15.65
C ASN A 220 36.55 13.86 14.23
N MET A 221 35.22 13.87 14.09
CA MET A 221 34.49 13.90 12.82
C MET A 221 33.49 15.05 12.86
N LEU A 222 33.21 15.65 11.71
CA LEU A 222 32.18 16.66 11.53
C LEU A 222 31.52 16.45 10.18
N PHE A 223 30.19 16.41 10.18
CA PHE A 223 29.35 16.33 8.99
C PHE A 223 28.72 17.70 8.73
N TYR A 224 28.59 18.07 7.45
CA TYR A 224 27.90 19.30 7.05
C TYR A 224 27.42 19.24 5.60
N SER A 225 26.32 19.94 5.28
CA SER A 225 25.84 20.09 3.90
C SER A 225 26.62 21.15 3.12
N SER A 226 26.75 21.01 1.81
CA SER A 226 27.49 21.93 0.94
C SER A 226 27.00 21.84 -0.50
N TYR A 227 26.97 22.97 -1.22
CA TYR A 227 26.75 23.00 -2.67
C TYR A 227 27.95 22.50 -3.50
N GLY A 228 28.97 21.92 -2.84
CA GLY A 228 30.11 21.27 -3.48
C GLY A 228 30.87 22.17 -4.46
N THR A 229 31.37 21.56 -5.54
CA THR A 229 31.95 22.24 -6.71
C THR A 229 30.96 22.35 -7.88
N LEU A 230 29.95 21.47 -7.95
CA LEU A 230 28.95 21.44 -9.01
C LEU A 230 27.91 22.57 -8.88
N GLY A 231 27.56 22.95 -7.63
CA GLY A 231 26.66 24.08 -7.36
C GLY A 231 25.18 23.83 -7.68
N THR A 232 24.79 22.60 -7.98
CA THR A 232 23.42 22.15 -8.27
C THR A 232 22.58 22.12 -6.99
N ASN A 233 22.63 21.00 -6.29
CA ASN A 233 21.97 20.59 -5.05
C ASN A 233 22.95 20.67 -3.86
N LYS A 234 22.48 20.40 -2.64
CA LYS A 234 23.35 20.22 -1.46
C LYS A 234 23.58 18.75 -1.17
N ASP A 235 24.86 18.37 -1.07
CA ASP A 235 25.27 17.05 -0.59
C ASP A 235 25.82 17.16 0.85
N ILE A 236 25.80 16.05 1.60
CA ILE A 236 26.48 15.91 2.91
C ILE A 236 27.94 15.50 2.70
N TYR A 237 28.82 16.21 3.41
CA TYR A 237 30.26 16.00 3.43
C TYR A 237 30.74 15.70 4.85
N LEU A 238 31.72 14.79 4.95
CA LEU A 238 32.47 14.45 6.16
C LEU A 238 33.87 15.08 6.11
N VAL A 239 34.27 15.74 7.19
CA VAL A 239 35.68 16.05 7.49
C VAL A 239 36.12 15.30 8.74
N THR A 240 37.27 14.62 8.65
CA THR A 240 37.94 14.04 9.82
C THR A 240 39.01 14.99 10.35
N LYS A 241 39.28 14.94 11.64
CA LYS A 241 40.26 15.79 12.31
C LYS A 241 41.66 15.18 12.24
N ARG A 242 42.66 15.98 11.91
CA ARG A 242 44.07 15.60 11.78
C ARG A 242 44.76 15.61 13.16
N ASP A 243 45.85 14.84 13.31
CA ASP A 243 46.63 14.73 14.57
C ASP A 243 47.11 16.07 15.15
N ASN A 244 47.27 17.08 14.29
CA ASN A 244 47.70 18.42 14.69
C ASN A 244 46.54 19.29 15.26
N GLY A 245 45.31 18.81 15.21
CA GLY A 245 44.09 19.49 15.68
C GLY A 245 43.29 20.21 14.59
N ASP A 246 43.82 20.33 13.37
CA ASP A 246 43.12 20.96 12.23
C ASP A 246 42.12 19.98 11.59
N TRP A 247 41.13 20.51 10.87
CA TRP A 247 40.21 19.68 10.08
C TRP A 247 40.85 19.21 8.76
N GLY A 248 40.37 18.07 8.27
CA GLY A 248 40.79 17.41 7.04
C GLY A 248 40.29 18.09 5.76
N GLU A 249 40.60 17.47 4.61
CA GLU A 249 39.87 17.78 3.38
C GLU A 249 38.47 17.14 3.44
N PRO A 250 37.43 17.80 2.92
CA PRO A 250 36.07 17.25 2.91
C PRO A 250 35.93 16.11 1.90
N LYS A 251 35.24 15.05 2.32
CA LYS A 251 34.77 13.96 1.46
C LYS A 251 33.25 14.04 1.36
N ILE A 252 32.70 13.96 0.15
CA ILE A 252 31.27 13.71 -0.04
C ILE A 252 30.93 12.31 0.49
N LEU A 253 29.72 12.12 1.03
CA LEU A 253 29.19 10.78 1.35
C LEU A 253 28.67 10.07 0.08
N SER A 254 28.37 8.78 0.19
CA SER A 254 27.87 7.96 -0.92
C SER A 254 26.48 8.40 -1.40
N THR A 255 26.11 7.94 -2.60
CA THR A 255 24.75 8.05 -3.17
C THR A 255 23.67 7.41 -2.29
N THR A 256 24.06 6.50 -1.39
CA THR A 256 23.20 5.97 -0.32
C THR A 256 22.62 7.05 0.59
N ILE A 257 23.37 8.14 0.82
CA ILE A 257 22.94 9.28 1.64
C ILE A 257 22.50 10.45 0.75
N ASN A 258 23.32 10.80 -0.24
CA ASN A 258 23.17 11.98 -1.09
C ASN A 258 22.42 11.65 -2.39
N THR A 259 21.38 12.41 -2.72
CA THR A 259 20.51 12.19 -3.88
C THR A 259 20.74 13.26 -4.97
N GLU A 260 19.93 13.28 -6.03
CA GLU A 260 19.89 14.43 -6.95
C GLU A 260 19.25 15.70 -6.33
N TYR A 261 18.65 15.57 -5.14
CA TYR A 261 17.97 16.64 -4.40
C TYR A 261 18.88 17.23 -3.29
N ASP A 262 18.33 18.11 -2.44
CA ASP A 262 19.11 18.68 -1.33
C ASP A 262 19.08 17.78 -0.08
N GLU A 263 20.25 17.42 0.44
CA GLU A 263 20.47 16.90 1.78
C GLU A 263 21.03 17.96 2.75
N GLU A 264 20.53 17.97 3.98
CA GLU A 264 20.91 18.97 4.98
C GLU A 264 20.84 18.48 6.44
N TYR A 265 21.28 19.32 7.37
CA TYR A 265 21.24 19.13 8.83
C TYR A 265 21.77 17.79 9.38
N PRO A 266 22.95 17.29 8.92
CA PRO A 266 23.50 16.05 9.44
C PRO A 266 23.91 16.14 10.93
N VAL A 267 23.50 15.14 11.71
CA VAL A 267 23.74 14.99 13.16
C VAL A 267 24.13 13.54 13.46
N MET A 268 25.34 13.35 14.00
CA MET A 268 25.85 12.05 14.46
C MET A 268 26.53 12.25 15.83
N TYR A 269 26.31 11.35 16.78
CA TYR A 269 27.01 11.41 18.07
C TYR A 269 28.41 10.80 17.96
N PRO A 270 29.41 11.30 18.72
CA PRO A 270 30.76 10.74 18.69
C PRO A 270 30.89 9.24 19.04
N ASN A 271 29.82 8.64 19.59
CA ASN A 271 29.74 7.24 19.99
C ASN A 271 28.52 6.51 19.37
N SER A 272 27.76 7.12 18.45
CA SER A 272 26.70 6.43 17.70
C SER A 272 27.20 6.10 16.30
N ASN A 273 26.81 4.94 15.77
CA ASN A 273 26.96 4.66 14.33
C ASN A 273 25.84 5.32 13.52
N ILE A 274 24.76 5.76 14.15
CA ILE A 274 23.61 6.40 13.51
C ILE A 274 23.90 7.86 13.16
N LEU A 275 23.69 8.21 11.88
CA LEU A 275 23.61 9.56 11.33
C LEU A 275 22.14 9.89 11.08
N TYR A 276 21.65 10.95 11.72
CA TYR A 276 20.40 11.61 11.32
C TYR A 276 20.70 12.71 10.32
N PHE A 277 19.83 12.88 9.34
CA PHE A 277 19.92 13.97 8.36
C PHE A 277 18.54 14.30 7.80
N CYS A 278 18.47 15.34 6.98
CA CYS A 278 17.25 15.71 6.27
C CYS A 278 17.49 15.62 4.75
N SER A 279 16.50 15.18 3.98
CA SER A 279 16.58 15.04 2.52
C SER A 279 15.27 15.45 1.85
N LYS A 280 15.37 15.99 0.64
CA LYS A 280 14.24 16.18 -0.28
C LYS A 280 14.06 15.01 -1.26
N GLY A 281 14.99 14.05 -1.27
CA GLY A 281 14.93 12.82 -2.05
C GLY A 281 14.46 11.64 -1.21
N HIS A 282 14.97 10.43 -1.52
CA HIS A 282 14.53 9.16 -0.92
C HIS A 282 12.99 9.03 -0.98
N ASN A 283 12.34 8.37 -0.01
CA ASN A 283 10.88 8.40 0.13
C ASN A 283 10.40 9.61 0.98
N SER A 284 10.90 10.82 0.71
CA SER A 284 10.34 12.05 1.32
C SER A 284 8.92 12.31 0.83
N MET A 285 8.02 12.71 1.72
CA MET A 285 6.62 13.05 1.40
C MET A 285 6.31 14.55 1.40
N GLY A 286 7.27 15.42 1.74
CA GLY A 286 7.01 16.84 1.99
C GLY A 286 7.94 17.83 1.32
N GLY A 287 8.66 18.58 2.14
CA GLY A 287 9.78 19.42 1.75
C GLY A 287 11.09 18.66 1.92
N TYR A 288 11.93 19.13 2.84
CA TYR A 288 12.84 18.23 3.56
C TYR A 288 12.05 17.32 4.50
N ASP A 289 12.36 16.02 4.51
CA ASP A 289 11.98 15.06 5.56
C ASP A 289 13.23 14.60 6.33
N ILE A 290 13.03 14.11 7.54
CA ILE A 290 14.06 13.60 8.46
C ILE A 290 14.25 12.08 8.26
N PHE A 291 15.51 11.67 8.15
CA PHE A 291 15.95 10.29 7.96
C PHE A 291 17.01 9.89 9.00
N LYS A 292 17.15 8.58 9.25
CA LYS A 292 18.34 7.99 9.89
C LYS A 292 19.02 6.97 8.96
N SER A 293 20.33 6.84 9.08
CA SER A 293 21.13 5.78 8.44
C SER A 293 22.26 5.35 9.38
N GLU A 294 22.60 4.07 9.38
CA GLU A 294 23.61 3.50 10.26
C GLU A 294 24.93 3.25 9.52
N TYR A 295 26.04 3.64 10.14
CA TYR A 295 27.39 3.39 9.63
C TYR A 295 27.89 2.01 10.06
N ASP A 296 28.00 1.09 9.12
CA ASP A 296 28.72 -0.16 9.38
C ASP A 296 30.23 0.09 9.24
N SER A 297 30.93 0.05 10.37
CA SER A 297 32.38 0.19 10.44
C SER A 297 33.17 -0.99 9.83
N SER A 298 32.53 -2.12 9.52
CA SER A 298 33.19 -3.31 8.96
C SER A 298 33.25 -3.27 7.42
N SER A 299 32.14 -3.00 6.72
CA SER A 299 32.13 -2.68 5.29
C SER A 299 32.61 -1.25 4.98
N GLY A 300 32.52 -0.34 5.96
CA GLY A 300 32.79 1.09 5.78
C GLY A 300 31.66 1.84 5.04
N SER A 301 30.45 1.28 5.03
CA SER A 301 29.29 1.77 4.28
C SER A 301 28.16 2.31 5.18
N TRP A 302 27.16 2.90 4.55
CA TRP A 302 25.94 3.40 5.20
C TRP A 302 24.76 2.49 4.87
N SER A 303 23.86 2.25 5.82
CA SER A 303 22.58 1.58 5.56
C SER A 303 21.71 2.41 4.61
N LYS A 304 20.75 1.76 3.94
CA LYS A 304 19.62 2.47 3.30
C LYS A 304 19.00 3.44 4.34
N PRO A 305 18.74 4.72 3.99
CA PRO A 305 18.09 5.65 4.89
C PRO A 305 16.66 5.21 5.23
N ILE A 306 16.27 5.39 6.48
CA ILE A 306 14.93 5.11 7.00
C ILE A 306 14.27 6.47 7.31
N ASN A 307 13.14 6.75 6.67
CA ASN A 307 12.29 7.92 6.95
C ASN A 307 11.69 7.77 8.37
N LEU A 308 11.65 8.84 9.17
CA LEU A 308 11.17 8.77 10.56
C LEU A 308 9.64 8.92 10.74
N ASP A 309 8.88 8.60 9.68
CA ASP A 309 7.41 8.52 9.63
C ASP A 309 6.63 9.82 9.89
N PHE A 310 5.31 9.77 9.64
CA PHE A 310 4.40 10.91 9.69
C PHE A 310 4.33 11.60 11.07
N ALA A 311 4.67 10.91 12.16
CA ALA A 311 4.77 11.54 13.48
C ALA A 311 5.86 12.63 13.52
N ILE A 312 6.97 12.44 12.79
CA ILE A 312 8.17 13.30 12.82
C ILE A 312 8.34 14.10 11.53
N ASN A 313 7.77 13.66 10.42
CA ASN A 313 7.82 14.30 9.09
C ASN A 313 6.44 14.83 8.65
N SER A 314 6.38 15.69 7.63
CA SER A 314 5.12 16.35 7.20
C SER A 314 5.06 16.59 5.70
N ALA A 315 3.99 17.21 5.22
CA ALA A 315 3.89 17.68 3.83
C ALA A 315 4.65 19.00 3.54
N ASP A 316 5.36 19.57 4.51
CA ASP A 316 6.18 20.81 4.42
C ASP A 316 7.64 20.48 4.84
N ASP A 317 8.52 21.46 5.12
CA ASP A 317 9.89 21.16 5.60
C ASP A 317 9.94 20.73 7.08
N ASP A 318 10.44 19.53 7.35
CA ASP A 318 10.89 19.02 8.67
C ASP A 318 12.42 18.92 8.71
N ILE A 319 13.03 19.58 9.71
CA ILE A 319 14.48 19.84 9.74
C ILE A 319 15.12 19.69 11.13
N LEU A 320 16.40 19.32 11.12
CA LEU A 320 17.33 19.30 12.25
C LEU A 320 16.89 18.41 13.43
N TYR A 321 16.99 17.10 13.26
CA TYR A 321 16.69 16.14 14.32
C TYR A 321 17.86 15.99 15.31
N LEU A 322 17.60 16.18 16.61
CA LEU A 322 18.52 15.84 17.70
C LEU A 322 17.76 14.99 18.72
N THR A 323 18.18 13.75 18.93
CA THR A 323 17.62 12.85 19.96
C THR A 323 18.66 12.47 21.02
N THR A 324 18.21 12.00 22.18
CA THR A 324 19.07 11.47 23.25
C THR A 324 19.71 10.13 22.86
N PRO A 325 20.76 9.64 23.56
CA PRO A 325 21.47 8.41 23.17
C PRO A 325 20.67 7.10 23.28
N ASP A 326 19.47 7.14 23.88
CA ASP A 326 18.48 6.05 23.89
C ASP A 326 17.46 6.15 22.73
N GLU A 327 17.52 7.26 21.98
CA GLU A 327 16.60 7.76 20.95
C GLU A 327 15.20 8.20 21.42
N LEU A 328 14.90 8.13 22.73
CA LEU A 328 13.52 8.29 23.25
C LEU A 328 13.11 9.74 23.57
N THR A 329 14.02 10.72 23.59
CA THR A 329 13.70 12.15 23.78
C THR A 329 14.34 13.01 22.70
N ALA A 330 13.51 13.61 21.84
CA ALA A 330 13.98 14.32 20.66
C ALA A 330 13.55 15.78 20.60
N TYR A 331 14.31 16.56 19.84
CA TYR A 331 13.97 17.88 19.32
C TYR A 331 14.06 17.85 17.80
N PHE A 332 13.08 18.45 17.13
CA PHE A 332 13.09 18.70 15.70
C PHE A 332 12.36 20.01 15.40
N SER A 333 12.30 20.43 14.14
CA SER A 333 11.58 21.63 13.74
C SER A 333 10.82 21.45 12.44
N SER A 334 9.54 21.82 12.44
CA SER A 334 8.63 21.58 11.32
C SER A 334 7.96 22.86 10.86
N LYS A 335 7.76 22.98 9.55
CA LYS A 335 6.90 23.98 8.93
C LYS A 335 5.43 23.60 8.91
N ARG A 336 5.06 22.37 9.32
CA ARG A 336 3.65 22.03 9.58
C ARG A 336 3.01 23.08 10.48
N SER A 337 1.85 23.58 10.06
CA SER A 337 1.13 24.70 10.69
C SER A 337 1.94 25.99 10.91
N SER A 338 2.97 26.30 10.10
CA SER A 338 3.77 27.54 10.20
C SER A 338 3.46 28.56 9.10
N ILE A 339 3.71 29.85 9.36
CA ILE A 339 3.71 30.91 8.34
C ILE A 339 5.13 31.14 7.79
N LEU A 340 5.24 31.53 6.52
CA LEU A 340 6.51 31.72 5.82
C LEU A 340 7.48 32.66 6.58
N GLY A 341 8.71 32.21 6.81
CA GLY A 341 9.72 32.90 7.63
C GLY A 341 9.68 32.56 9.12
N LYS A 342 8.73 31.71 9.55
CA LYS A 342 8.70 31.05 10.86
C LYS A 342 8.77 29.53 10.72
N ILE A 343 9.05 28.87 11.84
CA ILE A 343 9.03 27.42 12.00
C ILE A 343 8.66 27.08 13.46
N ASN A 344 8.03 25.93 13.68
CA ASN A 344 7.77 25.41 15.03
C ASN A 344 8.93 24.51 15.46
N VAL A 345 9.48 24.74 16.66
CA VAL A 345 10.45 23.82 17.30
C VAL A 345 9.72 22.95 18.31
N TYR A 346 9.90 21.64 18.20
CA TYR A 346 9.25 20.65 19.05
C TYR A 346 10.25 20.03 20.03
N LYS A 347 9.79 19.73 21.25
CA LYS A 347 10.40 18.72 22.14
C LYS A 347 9.39 17.60 22.31
N VAL A 348 9.79 16.38 22.00
CA VAL A 348 8.96 15.18 22.05
C VAL A 348 9.63 14.07 22.86
N LYS A 349 8.83 13.09 23.27
CA LYS A 349 9.25 11.79 23.79
C LYS A 349 8.56 10.71 22.97
N LEU A 350 9.29 9.66 22.64
CA LEU A 350 8.85 8.58 21.78
C LEU A 350 8.63 7.31 22.62
N LYS A 351 7.69 6.46 22.20
CA LYS A 351 7.39 5.19 22.89
C LYS A 351 8.37 4.06 22.56
N LYS A 352 9.00 4.13 21.37
CA LYS A 352 10.05 3.26 20.82
C LYS A 352 11.10 4.15 20.15
N ARG A 353 12.20 3.59 19.61
CA ARG A 353 13.12 4.39 18.79
C ARG A 353 12.50 4.66 17.41
N PRO A 354 12.72 5.84 16.80
CA PRO A 354 12.13 6.16 15.50
C PRO A 354 12.81 5.34 14.41
N GLY A 355 12.04 4.80 13.46
CA GLY A 355 12.57 3.91 12.43
C GLY A 355 13.13 2.58 12.97
N GLU A 356 12.78 2.17 14.19
CA GLU A 356 12.68 0.74 14.51
C GLU A 356 11.35 0.22 13.96
N ALA A 357 11.37 -0.21 12.69
CA ALA A 357 10.29 -1.02 12.15
C ALA A 357 10.14 -2.32 12.98
N PRO A 358 8.96 -2.97 12.99
CA PRO A 358 8.91 -4.39 13.34
C PRO A 358 9.95 -5.16 12.50
N VAL A 359 10.53 -6.22 13.06
CA VAL A 359 11.54 -7.05 12.36
C VAL A 359 10.97 -7.48 11.02
N ILE A 360 11.76 -7.27 9.96
CA ILE A 360 11.37 -7.26 8.54
C ILE A 360 10.25 -8.26 8.25
N ALA A 361 9.03 -7.73 8.19
CA ALA A 361 7.94 -8.32 7.45
C ALA A 361 8.32 -8.29 5.97
N SER A 362 8.09 -9.37 5.23
CA SER A 362 8.47 -9.46 3.82
C SER A 362 7.49 -8.69 2.93
N ALA A 363 7.74 -8.63 1.62
CA ALA A 363 6.84 -7.93 0.71
C ALA A 363 5.44 -8.60 0.64
N GLU A 364 5.38 -9.90 0.96
CA GLU A 364 4.15 -10.66 1.09
C GLU A 364 3.31 -10.27 2.32
N ASP A 365 3.94 -9.93 3.46
CA ASP A 365 3.20 -9.54 4.67
C ASP A 365 2.39 -8.24 4.48
N ILE A 366 2.87 -7.33 3.63
CA ILE A 366 2.20 -6.06 3.27
C ILE A 366 0.89 -6.29 2.49
N ILE A 367 0.67 -7.49 1.94
CA ILE A 367 -0.54 -7.87 1.19
C ILE A 367 -1.59 -8.53 2.12
N SER A 368 -1.26 -8.79 3.40
CA SER A 368 -2.19 -9.44 4.34
C SER A 368 -3.22 -8.52 5.01
N ASP A 369 -3.05 -7.19 4.93
CA ASP A 369 -4.04 -6.20 5.41
C ASP A 369 -4.99 -5.74 4.26
N GLU A 370 -5.86 -6.64 3.80
CA GLU A 370 -7.01 -6.30 2.93
C GLU A 370 -8.13 -5.51 3.66
N THR A 371 -7.77 -4.58 4.53
CA THR A 371 -8.60 -3.41 4.86
C THR A 371 -7.71 -2.20 5.14
N GLY A 372 -7.14 -1.64 4.08
CA GLY A 372 -6.57 -0.29 4.06
C GLY A 372 -7.62 0.78 4.29
N GLU A 373 -8.23 0.81 5.48
CA GLU A 373 -9.03 1.92 5.97
C GLU A 373 -8.16 3.18 5.96
N LEU A 374 -8.40 4.05 4.99
CA LEU A 374 -7.85 5.41 5.00
C LEU A 374 -8.23 6.06 6.33
N GLU A 375 -7.24 6.30 7.22
CA GLU A 375 -7.45 7.06 8.46
C GLU A 375 -8.25 8.33 8.14
N ASN A 376 -9.22 8.68 8.99
CA ASN A 376 -10.04 9.86 8.74
C ASN A 376 -9.11 11.07 8.59
N ILE A 377 -9.21 11.77 7.46
CA ILE A 377 -8.35 12.91 7.14
C ILE A 377 -8.38 13.99 8.24
N GLU A 378 -9.48 14.10 8.98
CA GLU A 378 -9.62 14.97 10.15
C GLU A 378 -8.67 14.54 11.29
N GLU A 379 -8.56 13.24 11.58
CA GLU A 379 -7.62 12.69 12.57
C GLU A 379 -6.17 12.93 12.13
N ILE A 380 -5.84 12.60 10.88
CA ILE A 380 -4.52 12.87 10.28
C ILE A 380 -4.18 14.37 10.44
N GLN A 381 -5.12 15.26 10.12
CA GLN A 381 -4.91 16.70 10.27
C GLN A 381 -4.78 17.16 11.73
N GLU A 382 -5.47 16.53 12.69
CA GLU A 382 -5.29 16.80 14.12
C GLU A 382 -3.91 16.34 14.62
N ILE A 383 -3.50 15.10 14.32
CA ILE A 383 -2.18 14.55 14.61
C ILE A 383 -1.10 15.47 14.07
N ALA A 384 -1.24 15.90 12.81
CA ALA A 384 -0.33 16.81 12.15
C ALA A 384 -0.21 18.18 12.83
N GLN A 385 -1.14 18.60 13.69
CA GLN A 385 -0.95 19.82 14.46
C GLN A 385 0.18 19.68 15.49
N LEU A 386 0.43 18.47 16.00
CA LEU A 386 1.39 18.20 17.08
C LEU A 386 1.22 19.17 18.26
N ASN A 387 -0.01 19.31 18.76
CA ASN A 387 -0.30 20.15 19.91
C ASN A 387 0.28 19.55 21.20
N VAL A 388 0.58 20.40 22.20
CA VAL A 388 1.22 19.96 23.45
C VAL A 388 0.24 19.11 24.25
N ASN A 389 0.53 17.80 24.32
CA ASN A 389 -0.32 16.78 24.95
C ASN A 389 0.31 16.14 26.21
N ALA A 390 1.54 16.50 26.56
CA ALA A 390 2.24 16.01 27.76
C ALA A 390 2.76 17.13 28.67
N SER A 391 2.90 16.83 29.96
CA SER A 391 3.37 17.74 30.99
C SER A 391 4.86 17.56 31.32
N GLU A 392 5.48 18.52 32.02
CA GLU A 392 6.85 18.37 32.52
C GLU A 392 6.98 17.19 33.52
N GLU A 393 5.89 16.74 34.13
CA GLU A 393 5.86 15.66 35.12
C GLU A 393 6.00 14.28 34.44
N ASP A 394 5.50 14.12 33.21
CA ASP A 394 5.62 12.90 32.38
C ASP A 394 7.05 12.66 31.83
N PHE A 395 7.94 13.64 32.05
CA PHE A 395 9.33 13.67 31.61
C PHE A 395 10.34 13.61 32.77
N VAL A 396 9.89 13.33 34.00
CA VAL A 396 10.77 13.21 35.17
C VAL A 396 11.36 11.80 35.26
N GLU A 397 12.66 11.67 34.99
CA GLU A 397 13.41 10.44 35.30
C GLU A 397 13.42 10.16 36.82
N PRO A 398 13.30 8.88 37.24
CA PRO A 398 13.33 8.53 38.66
C PRO A 398 14.71 8.79 39.29
N PRO A 399 14.77 9.28 40.54
CA PRO A 399 16.03 9.73 41.14
C PRO A 399 17.02 8.59 41.41
N THR A 400 18.21 8.72 40.84
CA THR A 400 19.33 7.77 40.96
C THR A 400 19.73 7.57 42.43
N THR A 401 19.32 6.43 43.00
CA THR A 401 19.51 6.10 44.42
C THR A 401 20.69 5.15 44.61
N THR A 402 21.54 5.43 45.61
CA THR A 402 22.84 4.78 45.78
C THR A 402 22.75 3.41 46.48
N SER A 403 23.69 2.52 46.18
CA SER A 403 23.67 1.08 46.51
C SER A 403 23.69 0.72 48.00
N GLU A 404 22.93 -0.32 48.36
CA GLU A 404 23.28 -1.32 49.39
C GLU A 404 23.08 -2.72 48.81
N THR A 405 23.91 -3.70 49.24
CA THR A 405 24.05 -5.00 48.57
C THR A 405 23.61 -6.19 49.42
N THR A 406 22.82 -7.08 48.81
CA THR A 406 22.77 -8.51 49.17
C THR A 406 22.45 -9.31 47.91
N GLU A 407 23.26 -10.32 47.61
CA GLU A 407 23.26 -11.02 46.32
C GLU A 407 22.29 -12.22 46.32
N THR A 408 21.58 -12.42 45.22
CA THR A 408 21.23 -13.75 44.70
C THR A 408 21.08 -13.60 43.18
N SER A 409 21.71 -14.49 42.40
CA SER A 409 21.77 -14.42 40.92
C SER A 409 20.38 -14.34 40.28
N THR A 410 20.18 -13.70 39.12
CA THR A 410 21.06 -13.66 37.94
C THR A 410 21.83 -12.36 37.67
N THR A 411 23.01 -12.54 37.07
CA THR A 411 23.86 -11.52 36.44
C THR A 411 24.22 -12.01 35.04
N SER A 412 24.77 -11.13 34.20
CA SER A 412 25.28 -11.42 32.85
C SER A 412 24.22 -11.74 31.76
N GLU A 413 24.51 -11.63 30.45
CA GLU A 413 25.83 -11.40 29.83
C GLU A 413 25.78 -10.36 28.68
N THR A 414 26.43 -9.21 28.89
CA THR A 414 27.04 -8.42 27.80
C THR A 414 28.53 -8.25 28.04
N ALA A 415 29.16 -9.30 28.58
CA ALA A 415 30.44 -9.70 28.00
C ALA A 415 30.11 -10.22 26.59
N THR A 416 30.46 -9.51 25.52
CA THR A 416 31.75 -9.69 24.84
C THR A 416 32.05 -11.17 24.57
N PHE A 417 31.58 -11.68 23.42
CA PHE A 417 32.04 -12.97 22.89
C PHE A 417 33.59 -13.01 22.75
N THR A 418 34.28 -11.86 22.75
CA THR A 418 35.75 -11.74 22.79
C THR A 418 36.41 -12.26 24.07
N ASP A 419 35.63 -12.48 25.14
CA ASP A 419 36.15 -12.94 26.45
C ASP A 419 35.82 -14.43 26.73
N LEU A 420 35.10 -15.10 25.83
CA LEU A 420 34.82 -16.54 25.90
C LEU A 420 36.01 -17.36 25.40
N SER A 421 36.18 -18.57 25.95
CA SER A 421 37.13 -19.55 25.41
C SER A 421 36.59 -20.29 24.19
N ASP A 422 37.49 -20.88 23.40
CA ASP A 422 37.24 -21.78 22.27
C ASP A 422 36.06 -22.76 22.48
N GLU A 423 36.00 -23.38 23.68
CA GLU A 423 35.00 -24.39 24.03
C GLU A 423 33.63 -23.74 24.34
N GLU A 424 33.63 -22.57 24.99
CA GLU A 424 32.42 -21.78 25.30
C GLU A 424 31.83 -21.11 24.05
N LEU A 425 32.66 -20.67 23.08
CA LEU A 425 32.21 -20.17 21.77
C LEU A 425 31.46 -21.26 20.99
N ILE A 426 32.01 -22.48 20.96
CA ILE A 426 31.39 -23.62 20.28
C ILE A 426 30.09 -24.04 20.97
N ASP A 427 30.04 -24.08 22.30
CA ASP A 427 28.84 -24.48 23.04
C ASP A 427 27.74 -23.40 23.04
N ALA A 428 28.09 -22.11 23.00
CA ALA A 428 27.13 -21.04 22.74
C ALA A 428 26.48 -21.19 21.35
N GLY A 429 27.24 -21.59 20.33
CA GLY A 429 26.70 -21.79 18.98
C GLY A 429 25.80 -23.01 18.85
N LYS A 430 26.06 -24.07 19.63
CA LYS A 430 25.14 -25.22 19.77
C LYS A 430 23.87 -24.85 20.53
N LYS A 431 23.96 -23.96 21.52
CA LYS A 431 22.80 -23.49 22.30
C LYS A 431 21.78 -22.80 21.40
N TYR A 432 22.20 -21.90 20.51
CA TYR A 432 21.28 -21.23 19.57
C TYR A 432 20.64 -22.21 18.58
N VAL A 433 21.37 -23.24 18.12
CA VAL A 433 20.79 -24.34 17.32
C VAL A 433 19.71 -25.08 18.09
N LEU A 434 19.87 -25.32 19.40
CA LEU A 434 18.85 -25.97 20.23
C LEU A 434 17.62 -25.07 20.42
N GLU A 435 17.80 -23.77 20.68
CA GLU A 435 16.69 -22.83 20.88
C GLU A 435 15.81 -22.70 19.61
N ILE A 436 16.43 -22.51 18.43
CA ILE A 436 15.70 -22.48 17.15
C ILE A 436 14.99 -23.81 16.87
N LYS A 437 15.58 -24.94 17.28
CA LYS A 437 15.00 -26.28 17.12
C LYS A 437 13.83 -26.54 18.06
N GLU A 438 13.85 -25.99 19.27
CA GLU A 438 12.73 -26.07 20.20
C GLU A 438 11.54 -25.25 19.67
N ASP A 439 11.75 -24.04 19.15
CA ASP A 439 10.73 -23.24 18.46
C ASP A 439 10.16 -23.97 17.22
N GLN A 440 11.04 -24.50 16.36
CA GLN A 440 10.66 -25.27 15.17
C GLN A 440 9.79 -26.49 15.53
N SER A 441 10.20 -27.23 16.56
CA SER A 441 9.48 -28.41 17.04
C SER A 441 8.13 -28.05 17.66
N LYS A 442 8.06 -26.94 18.41
CA LYS A 442 6.82 -26.43 18.99
C LYS A 442 5.81 -26.07 17.90
N LEU A 443 6.21 -25.26 16.92
CA LEU A 443 5.35 -24.86 15.80
C LEU A 443 4.87 -26.06 14.99
N SER A 444 5.75 -27.00 14.67
CA SER A 444 5.39 -28.23 13.96
C SER A 444 4.37 -29.08 14.74
N ASN A 445 4.48 -29.14 16.08
CA ASN A 445 3.54 -29.86 16.94
C ASN A 445 2.19 -29.13 17.03
N GLU A 446 2.17 -27.81 17.21
CA GLU A 446 0.94 -27.02 17.21
C GLU A 446 0.24 -27.05 15.84
N ALA A 447 0.98 -27.11 14.73
CA ALA A 447 0.44 -27.31 13.39
C ALA A 447 -0.25 -28.67 13.22
N GLU A 448 0.42 -29.78 13.59
CA GLU A 448 -0.16 -31.13 13.50
C GLU A 448 -1.39 -31.28 14.42
N VAL A 449 -1.32 -30.75 15.64
CA VAL A 449 -2.46 -30.75 16.57
C VAL A 449 -3.62 -29.93 15.99
N SER A 450 -3.38 -28.75 15.43
CA SER A 450 -4.42 -27.94 14.77
C SER A 450 -5.10 -28.69 13.61
N PHE A 451 -4.34 -29.40 12.79
CA PHE A 451 -4.89 -30.26 11.72
C PHE A 451 -5.74 -31.42 12.29
N SER A 452 -5.32 -32.00 13.41
CA SER A 452 -6.08 -33.06 14.09
C SER A 452 -7.40 -32.55 14.69
N VAL A 453 -7.39 -31.34 15.27
CA VAL A 453 -8.60 -30.65 15.76
C VAL A 453 -9.53 -30.35 14.58
N ALA A 454 -9.02 -29.78 13.49
CA ALA A 454 -9.81 -29.53 12.28
C ALA A 454 -10.54 -30.80 11.80
N SER A 455 -9.78 -31.88 11.62
CA SER A 455 -10.30 -33.19 11.20
C SER A 455 -11.40 -33.71 12.14
N ALA A 456 -11.20 -33.60 13.45
CA ALA A 456 -12.17 -34.04 14.45
C ALA A 456 -13.45 -33.17 14.48
N LYS A 457 -13.33 -31.85 14.29
CA LYS A 457 -14.47 -30.92 14.21
C LYS A 457 -15.31 -31.20 12.96
N LYS A 458 -14.66 -31.47 11.82
CA LYS A 458 -15.32 -31.86 10.56
C LYS A 458 -16.10 -33.18 10.69
N GLU A 459 -15.54 -34.18 11.37
CA GLU A 459 -16.25 -35.44 11.65
C GLU A 459 -17.48 -35.19 12.56
N GLN A 460 -17.34 -34.40 13.63
CA GLN A 460 -18.44 -34.05 14.53
C GLN A 460 -19.55 -33.28 13.81
N SER A 461 -19.21 -32.32 12.92
CA SER A 461 -20.16 -31.61 12.06
C SER A 461 -20.98 -32.58 11.20
N GLN A 462 -20.31 -33.52 10.52
CA GLN A 462 -20.98 -34.53 9.69
C GLN A 462 -21.87 -35.49 10.50
N GLU A 463 -21.50 -35.85 11.72
CA GLU A 463 -22.39 -36.61 12.62
C GLU A 463 -23.65 -35.81 13.00
N LYS A 464 -23.51 -34.52 13.30
CA LYS A 464 -24.61 -33.63 13.70
C LYS A 464 -25.60 -33.38 12.56
N LEU A 465 -25.11 -33.08 11.35
CA LEU A 465 -25.93 -32.91 10.16
C LEU A 465 -26.74 -34.19 9.86
N LYS A 466 -26.11 -35.35 9.97
CA LYS A 466 -26.71 -36.67 9.77
C LYS A 466 -27.73 -37.05 10.85
N GLU A 467 -27.56 -36.58 12.09
CA GLU A 467 -28.60 -36.70 13.13
C GLU A 467 -29.81 -35.81 12.79
N ALA A 468 -29.59 -34.56 12.36
CA ALA A 468 -30.65 -33.66 11.90
C ALA A 468 -31.46 -34.26 10.73
N GLU A 469 -30.78 -34.77 9.68
CA GLU A 469 -31.41 -35.49 8.57
C GLU A 469 -32.23 -36.71 9.05
N THR A 470 -31.68 -37.47 9.99
CA THR A 470 -32.34 -38.65 10.57
C THR A 470 -33.61 -38.29 11.35
N ILE A 471 -33.68 -37.08 11.93
CA ILE A 471 -34.89 -36.54 12.56
C ILE A 471 -35.87 -36.03 11.50
N LEU A 472 -35.41 -35.23 10.51
CA LEU A 472 -36.24 -34.69 9.44
C LEU A 472 -36.94 -35.80 8.64
N ALA A 473 -36.24 -36.89 8.31
CA ALA A 473 -36.81 -38.08 7.66
C ALA A 473 -37.92 -38.78 8.47
N ARG A 474 -38.05 -38.46 9.77
CA ARG A 474 -39.11 -38.97 10.66
C ARG A 474 -40.24 -37.95 10.87
N VAL A 475 -40.00 -36.65 10.70
CA VAL A 475 -40.97 -35.55 10.91
C VAL A 475 -42.27 -35.73 10.11
N GLU A 476 -42.21 -36.29 8.90
CA GLU A 476 -43.41 -36.59 8.09
C GLU A 476 -44.37 -37.60 8.76
N ASN A 477 -43.84 -38.49 9.60
CA ASN A 477 -44.59 -39.56 10.25
C ASN A 477 -45.13 -39.14 11.63
N ILE A 478 -44.83 -37.93 12.11
CA ILE A 478 -45.31 -37.41 13.40
C ILE A 478 -46.69 -36.76 13.18
N THR A 479 -47.73 -37.38 13.75
CA THR A 479 -49.12 -36.90 13.67
C THR A 479 -49.55 -35.98 14.81
N ASP A 480 -48.71 -35.83 15.83
CA ASP A 480 -48.93 -34.94 16.98
C ASP A 480 -48.24 -33.58 16.70
N PRO A 481 -48.96 -32.45 16.67
CA PRO A 481 -48.38 -31.16 16.26
C PRO A 481 -47.21 -30.70 17.13
N ASP A 482 -47.34 -30.86 18.45
CA ASP A 482 -46.36 -30.37 19.43
C ASP A 482 -45.06 -31.19 19.32
N GLN A 483 -45.18 -32.52 19.17
CA GLN A 483 -44.03 -33.38 18.90
C GLN A 483 -43.40 -33.09 17.52
N LYS A 484 -44.20 -32.69 16.52
CA LYS A 484 -43.69 -32.37 15.18
C LYS A 484 -42.89 -31.06 15.19
N GLN A 485 -43.38 -30.04 15.90
CA GLN A 485 -42.65 -28.78 16.09
C GLN A 485 -41.36 -29.00 16.88
N LEU A 486 -41.40 -29.77 17.97
CA LEU A 486 -40.21 -30.10 18.75
C LEU A 486 -39.16 -30.87 17.92
N ALA A 487 -39.59 -31.78 17.05
CA ALA A 487 -38.68 -32.53 16.17
C ALA A 487 -38.06 -31.65 15.06
N LEU A 488 -38.80 -30.68 14.52
CA LEU A 488 -38.25 -29.68 13.59
C LEU A 488 -37.19 -28.83 14.31
N GLN A 489 -37.54 -28.23 15.45
CA GLN A 489 -36.60 -27.42 16.23
C GLN A 489 -35.35 -28.20 16.66
N THR A 490 -35.50 -29.47 17.04
CA THR A 490 -34.33 -30.32 17.37
C THR A 490 -33.41 -30.52 16.15
N ALA A 491 -33.96 -30.64 14.95
CA ALA A 491 -33.16 -30.76 13.72
C ALA A 491 -32.57 -29.42 13.24
N GLU A 492 -33.21 -28.30 13.55
CA GLU A 492 -32.69 -26.95 13.29
C GLU A 492 -31.49 -26.67 14.21
N ASN A 493 -31.63 -26.86 15.53
CA ASN A 493 -30.53 -26.79 16.50
C ASN A 493 -29.34 -27.69 16.11
N LEU A 494 -29.56 -28.91 15.65
CA LEU A 494 -28.47 -29.82 15.23
C LEU A 494 -27.76 -29.37 13.95
N LYS A 495 -28.42 -28.59 13.08
CA LYS A 495 -27.77 -27.95 11.92
C LYS A 495 -26.94 -26.74 12.35
N GLU A 496 -27.42 -25.96 13.31
CA GLU A 496 -26.66 -24.85 13.92
C GLU A 496 -25.40 -25.39 14.62
N GLU A 497 -25.52 -26.47 15.40
CA GLU A 497 -24.37 -27.18 15.99
C GLU A 497 -23.38 -27.68 14.92
N SER A 498 -23.86 -28.24 13.80
CA SER A 498 -23.01 -28.65 12.67
C SER A 498 -22.29 -27.44 12.03
N ALA A 499 -22.98 -26.34 11.75
CA ALA A 499 -22.38 -25.15 11.17
C ALA A 499 -21.31 -24.50 12.07
N GLN A 500 -21.53 -24.50 13.40
CA GLN A 500 -20.52 -24.05 14.36
C GLN A 500 -19.29 -24.98 14.39
N LEU A 501 -19.49 -26.29 14.24
CA LEU A 501 -18.39 -27.26 14.17
C LEU A 501 -17.61 -27.18 12.85
N GLU A 502 -18.27 -26.89 11.73
CA GLU A 502 -17.59 -26.67 10.44
C GLU A 502 -16.70 -25.41 10.51
N ARG A 503 -17.21 -24.29 11.05
CA ARG A 503 -16.40 -23.07 11.30
C ARG A 503 -15.21 -23.33 12.23
N GLN A 504 -15.39 -24.15 13.27
CA GLN A 504 -14.27 -24.58 14.14
C GLN A 504 -13.28 -25.50 13.40
N SER A 505 -13.70 -26.25 12.38
CA SER A 505 -12.80 -27.00 11.50
C SER A 505 -12.01 -26.09 10.57
N GLU A 506 -12.63 -25.05 10.03
CA GLU A 506 -12.01 -24.09 9.11
C GLU A 506 -10.91 -23.31 9.86
N ILE A 507 -11.28 -22.67 10.97
CA ILE A 507 -10.33 -21.94 11.85
C ILE A 507 -9.15 -22.82 12.29
N ALA A 508 -9.38 -24.08 12.67
CA ALA A 508 -8.32 -25.01 13.06
C ALA A 508 -7.43 -25.44 11.87
N PHE A 509 -7.97 -25.47 10.66
CA PHE A 509 -7.22 -25.83 9.45
C PHE A 509 -6.32 -24.68 8.99
N ASP A 510 -6.81 -23.44 9.03
CA ASP A 510 -6.02 -22.26 8.64
C ASP A 510 -4.97 -21.90 9.71
N MET A 511 -5.29 -22.08 10.99
CA MET A 511 -4.32 -22.09 12.09
C MET A 511 -3.20 -23.12 11.84
N SER A 512 -3.54 -24.33 11.37
CA SER A 512 -2.55 -25.36 11.01
C SER A 512 -1.63 -24.94 9.86
N LYS A 513 -2.18 -24.36 8.78
CA LYS A 513 -1.39 -23.84 7.65
C LYS A 513 -0.36 -22.80 8.10
N ALA A 514 -0.79 -21.80 8.87
CA ALA A 514 0.06 -20.72 9.34
C ALA A 514 1.19 -21.24 10.26
N LEU A 515 0.86 -22.10 11.22
CA LEU A 515 1.87 -22.71 12.11
C LEU A 515 2.84 -23.63 11.34
N ALA A 516 2.39 -24.30 10.28
CA ALA A 516 3.25 -25.09 9.40
C ALA A 516 4.16 -24.20 8.53
N TYR A 517 3.68 -23.03 8.10
CA TYR A 517 4.51 -22.03 7.40
C TYR A 517 5.61 -21.49 8.31
N ASP A 518 5.27 -21.07 9.53
CA ASP A 518 6.22 -20.64 10.56
C ASP A 518 7.24 -21.75 10.89
N ALA A 519 6.78 -23.00 11.04
CA ALA A 519 7.66 -24.15 11.26
C ALA A 519 8.65 -24.37 10.10
N ASN A 520 8.24 -24.10 8.86
CA ASN A 520 9.12 -24.18 7.68
C ASN A 520 10.13 -23.02 7.62
N ILE A 521 9.76 -21.81 8.07
CA ILE A 521 10.72 -20.70 8.26
C ILE A 521 11.74 -21.08 9.33
N LYS A 522 11.29 -21.51 10.51
CA LYS A 522 12.18 -21.95 11.60
C LYS A 522 13.05 -23.14 11.21
N GLN A 523 12.59 -24.02 10.31
CA GLN A 523 13.40 -25.09 9.73
C GLN A 523 14.49 -24.58 8.77
N LYS A 524 14.26 -23.49 8.02
CA LYS A 524 15.32 -22.80 7.24
C LYS A 524 16.33 -22.13 8.16
N GLU A 525 15.88 -21.40 9.18
CA GLU A 525 16.75 -20.79 10.20
C GLU A 525 17.60 -21.84 10.93
N LEU A 526 17.01 -23.01 11.26
CA LEU A 526 17.71 -24.13 11.89
C LEU A 526 18.85 -24.67 11.01
N VAL A 527 18.62 -24.84 9.70
CA VAL A 527 19.68 -25.27 8.77
C VAL A 527 20.80 -24.23 8.68
N THR A 528 20.47 -22.93 8.66
CA THR A 528 21.47 -21.85 8.69
C THR A 528 22.25 -21.86 10.01
N ALA A 529 21.58 -22.06 11.14
CA ALA A 529 22.20 -22.15 12.45
C ALA A 529 23.10 -23.40 12.60
N GLU A 530 22.69 -24.57 12.10
CA GLU A 530 23.51 -25.79 12.08
C GLU A 530 24.78 -25.60 11.23
N ASN A 531 24.65 -24.99 10.05
CA ASN A 531 25.80 -24.63 9.21
C ASN A 531 26.75 -23.63 9.91
N ASN A 532 26.20 -22.62 10.57
CA ASN A 532 27.01 -21.64 11.31
C ASN A 532 27.68 -22.24 12.55
N ALA A 533 27.07 -23.21 13.24
CA ALA A 533 27.72 -23.94 14.33
C ALA A 533 28.96 -24.72 13.84
N VAL A 534 28.86 -25.36 12.66
CA VAL A 534 30.00 -26.05 12.02
C VAL A 534 31.10 -25.07 11.60
N ARG A 535 30.71 -23.88 11.10
CA ARG A 535 31.65 -22.80 10.75
C ARG A 535 32.35 -22.22 11.99
N ILE A 536 31.63 -22.00 13.10
CA ILE A 536 32.18 -21.59 14.40
C ILE A 536 33.22 -22.61 14.88
N GLU A 537 32.87 -23.90 14.90
CA GLU A 537 33.79 -24.96 15.29
C GLU A 537 35.03 -25.05 14.37
N SER A 538 34.89 -24.71 13.09
CA SER A 538 36.00 -24.68 12.13
C SER A 538 36.89 -23.43 12.28
N ALA A 539 36.30 -22.26 12.53
CA ALA A 539 37.00 -20.99 12.75
C ALA A 539 37.80 -21.02 14.05
N VAL A 540 37.20 -21.50 15.14
CA VAL A 540 37.87 -21.69 16.44
C VAL A 540 39.08 -22.64 16.30
N LYS A 541 38.93 -23.79 15.63
CA LYS A 541 40.04 -24.72 15.36
C LYS A 541 41.15 -24.12 14.47
N SER A 542 40.89 -22.99 13.82
CA SER A 542 41.79 -22.30 12.90
C SER A 542 42.37 -21.01 13.47
N ASP A 543 42.16 -20.73 14.77
CA ASP A 543 42.61 -19.50 15.47
C ASP A 543 41.92 -18.22 14.93
N GLN A 544 40.76 -18.35 14.28
CA GLN A 544 39.98 -17.28 13.63
C GLN A 544 38.85 -16.77 14.54
N VAL A 545 39.22 -16.24 15.71
CA VAL A 545 38.26 -15.85 16.76
C VAL A 545 37.21 -14.84 16.26
N ASP A 546 37.61 -13.80 15.52
CA ASP A 546 36.70 -12.75 15.01
C ASP A 546 35.59 -13.31 14.08
N GLU A 547 35.89 -14.34 13.28
CA GLU A 547 34.89 -15.00 12.43
C GLU A 547 33.90 -15.80 13.28
N SER A 548 34.38 -16.54 14.28
CA SER A 548 33.51 -17.29 15.21
C SER A 548 32.57 -16.38 16.01
N ILE A 549 33.04 -15.19 16.41
CA ILE A 549 32.23 -14.18 17.09
C ILE A 549 31.15 -13.62 16.16
N SER A 550 31.49 -13.33 14.91
CA SER A 550 30.54 -12.80 13.93
C SER A 550 29.38 -13.79 13.67
N LEU A 551 29.72 -15.07 13.52
CA LEU A 551 28.75 -16.16 13.34
C LEU A 551 27.88 -16.41 14.58
N LEU A 552 28.41 -16.18 15.79
CA LEU A 552 27.63 -16.24 17.03
C LEU A 552 26.65 -15.09 17.17
N ILE A 553 26.97 -13.90 16.65
CA ILE A 553 26.02 -12.78 16.56
C ILE A 553 24.91 -13.12 15.55
N GLU A 554 25.27 -13.67 14.38
CA GLU A 554 24.32 -14.13 13.35
C GLU A 554 23.35 -15.21 13.91
N GLN A 555 23.87 -16.24 14.57
CA GLN A 555 23.05 -17.25 15.26
C GLN A 555 22.20 -16.68 16.39
N LYS A 556 22.71 -15.71 17.15
CA LYS A 556 21.93 -15.04 18.20
C LYS A 556 20.76 -14.25 17.61
N VAL A 557 20.91 -13.64 16.43
CA VAL A 557 19.80 -12.99 15.72
C VAL A 557 18.77 -14.03 15.24
N LEU A 558 19.22 -15.16 14.68
CA LEU A 558 18.34 -16.26 14.25
C LEU A 558 17.57 -16.92 15.42
N ALA A 559 18.17 -17.02 16.61
CA ALA A 559 17.46 -17.45 17.81
C ALA A 559 16.51 -16.36 18.34
N ASN A 560 16.96 -15.10 18.33
CA ASN A 560 16.16 -13.98 18.81
C ASN A 560 14.99 -13.59 17.90
N SER A 561 14.91 -14.09 16.66
CA SER A 561 13.73 -13.88 15.79
C SER A 561 12.45 -14.53 16.33
N GLY A 562 12.54 -15.44 17.32
CA GLY A 562 11.40 -15.96 18.08
C GLY A 562 11.44 -15.74 19.61
N SER A 563 12.58 -15.31 20.18
CA SER A 563 12.88 -15.53 21.61
C SER A 563 12.06 -14.73 22.63
N ASP A 564 11.27 -13.74 22.22
CA ASP A 564 10.45 -12.92 23.14
C ASP A 564 9.14 -13.62 23.58
N SER A 565 9.25 -14.93 23.83
CA SER A 565 8.35 -15.79 24.61
C SER A 565 6.95 -16.09 24.06
N LYS A 566 6.65 -15.85 22.77
CA LYS A 566 5.25 -15.78 22.31
C LYS A 566 4.82 -16.38 20.97
N VAL A 567 5.74 -17.00 20.23
CA VAL A 567 5.46 -17.73 18.98
C VAL A 567 4.41 -18.83 19.19
N GLY A 568 3.50 -19.03 18.23
CA GLY A 568 2.48 -20.09 18.22
C GLY A 568 1.04 -19.60 18.44
N VAL A 569 0.14 -20.49 18.85
CA VAL A 569 -1.32 -20.21 18.95
C VAL A 569 -1.65 -19.03 19.90
N GLU A 570 -0.81 -18.77 20.91
CA GLU A 570 -0.93 -17.61 21.82
C GLU A 570 -0.68 -16.25 21.13
N GLU A 571 -0.06 -16.24 19.95
CA GLU A 571 0.14 -15.06 19.09
C GLU A 571 -1.15 -14.71 18.34
N MET A 572 -1.67 -15.69 17.61
CA MET A 572 -2.83 -15.54 16.73
C MET A 572 -4.09 -15.17 17.54
N THR A 573 -4.29 -15.82 18.69
CA THR A 573 -5.37 -15.51 19.65
C THR A 573 -5.32 -14.06 20.16
N ARG A 574 -4.14 -13.44 20.14
CA ARG A 574 -3.90 -12.11 20.70
C ARG A 574 -4.12 -11.01 19.66
N LYS A 575 -3.65 -11.22 18.42
CA LYS A 575 -3.84 -10.30 17.29
C LYS A 575 -5.34 -10.00 17.09
N MET A 576 -6.15 -11.03 16.80
CA MET A 576 -7.60 -10.89 16.58
C MET A 576 -8.34 -10.20 17.73
N LYS A 577 -7.85 -10.34 18.98
CA LYS A 577 -8.40 -9.65 20.15
C LYS A 577 -8.07 -8.16 20.18
N GLN A 578 -6.97 -7.72 19.60
CA GLN A 578 -6.67 -6.29 19.43
C GLN A 578 -7.56 -5.71 18.33
N ASP A 579 -7.75 -6.44 17.25
CA ASP A 579 -8.48 -5.99 16.05
C ASP A 579 -9.99 -5.80 16.33
N ALA A 580 -10.61 -6.76 17.04
CA ALA A 580 -12.00 -6.64 17.49
C ALA A 580 -12.22 -5.48 18.50
N ASN A 581 -11.22 -5.15 19.33
CA ASN A 581 -11.27 -3.98 20.23
C ASN A 581 -11.09 -2.66 19.45
N LEU A 582 -10.34 -2.66 18.35
CA LEU A 582 -10.14 -1.46 17.52
C LEU A 582 -11.44 -1.03 16.82
N LYS A 583 -12.19 -1.96 16.23
CA LYS A 583 -13.49 -1.67 15.60
C LYS A 583 -14.54 -1.17 16.63
N GLU A 584 -14.53 -1.69 17.85
CA GLU A 584 -15.36 -1.17 18.96
C GLU A 584 -15.00 0.28 19.35
N SER A 585 -13.72 0.67 19.25
CA SER A 585 -13.30 2.07 19.43
C SER A 585 -13.87 2.97 18.33
N LYS A 586 -13.71 2.59 17.05
CA LYS A 586 -14.20 3.37 15.90
C LYS A 586 -15.72 3.55 15.88
N ALA A 587 -16.48 2.54 16.30
CA ALA A 587 -17.93 2.67 16.52
C ALA A 587 -18.26 3.71 17.61
N SER A 588 -17.53 3.66 18.74
CA SER A 588 -17.71 4.59 19.86
C SER A 588 -17.37 6.04 19.47
N GLU A 589 -16.25 6.25 18.79
CA GLU A 589 -15.78 7.55 18.28
C GLU A 589 -16.78 8.15 17.27
N SER A 590 -17.37 7.31 16.40
CA SER A 590 -18.42 7.74 15.47
C SER A 590 -19.66 8.23 16.20
N TYR A 591 -20.07 7.58 17.29
CA TYR A 591 -21.17 8.04 18.14
C TYR A 591 -20.85 9.32 18.92
N GLU A 592 -19.58 9.59 19.27
CA GLU A 592 -19.17 10.89 19.82
C GLU A 592 -19.20 12.02 18.75
N LYS A 593 -18.76 11.77 17.51
CA LYS A 593 -18.88 12.74 16.40
C LYS A 593 -20.35 13.06 16.08
N ILE A 594 -21.22 12.05 16.05
CA ILE A 594 -22.67 12.21 15.95
C ILE A 594 -23.20 13.18 17.01
N GLN A 595 -22.83 12.99 18.28
CA GLN A 595 -23.27 13.87 19.36
C GLN A 595 -22.77 15.31 19.19
N PHE A 596 -21.55 15.53 18.70
CA PHE A 596 -21.04 16.87 18.41
C PHE A 596 -21.90 17.58 17.35
N MET A 597 -22.16 16.90 16.22
CA MET A 597 -22.89 17.46 15.09
C MET A 597 -24.37 17.74 15.41
N GLU A 598 -25.02 16.91 16.24
CA GLU A 598 -26.37 17.19 16.73
C GLU A 598 -26.44 18.49 17.56
N ASN A 599 -25.39 18.82 18.32
CA ASN A 599 -25.30 20.10 19.04
C ASN A 599 -25.02 21.28 18.08
N GLU A 600 -24.16 21.09 17.08
CA GLU A 600 -23.82 22.13 16.10
C GLU A 600 -25.04 22.52 15.25
N ILE A 601 -25.81 21.55 14.76
CA ILE A 601 -27.10 21.79 14.06
C ILE A 601 -28.07 22.56 14.96
N ALA A 602 -28.11 22.27 16.27
CA ALA A 602 -28.97 22.98 17.21
C ALA A 602 -28.52 24.44 17.45
N GLU A 603 -27.21 24.69 17.59
CA GLU A 603 -26.67 26.06 17.74
C GLU A 603 -26.89 26.89 16.46
N ILE A 604 -26.66 26.32 15.28
CA ILE A 604 -26.91 26.98 13.98
C ILE A 604 -28.41 27.32 13.83
N ASN A 605 -29.31 26.38 14.15
CA ASN A 605 -30.76 26.62 14.11
C ASN A 605 -31.20 27.73 15.07
N ASP A 606 -30.67 27.80 16.29
CA ASP A 606 -30.96 28.87 17.25
C ASP A 606 -30.45 30.24 16.76
N GLU A 607 -29.30 30.30 16.07
CA GLU A 607 -28.82 31.55 15.44
C GLU A 607 -29.69 31.96 14.23
N ILE A 608 -30.12 31.01 13.38
CA ILE A 608 -31.08 31.26 12.30
C ILE A 608 -32.39 31.85 12.85
N ILE A 609 -32.93 31.31 13.95
CA ILE A 609 -34.14 31.83 14.60
C ILE A 609 -33.92 33.28 15.07
N ASN A 610 -32.80 33.53 15.77
CA ASN A 610 -32.43 34.85 16.29
C ASN A 610 -32.24 35.90 15.17
N LEU A 611 -31.58 35.54 14.06
CA LEU A 611 -31.45 36.40 12.89
C LEU A 611 -32.81 36.71 12.26
N ASN A 612 -33.71 35.72 12.16
CA ASN A 612 -35.07 35.96 11.65
C ASN A 612 -35.89 36.92 12.55
N GLU A 613 -35.82 36.79 13.88
CA GLU A 613 -36.44 37.77 14.81
C GLU A 613 -35.83 39.18 14.64
N GLN A 614 -34.51 39.27 14.49
CA GLN A 614 -33.84 40.54 14.23
C GLN A 614 -34.28 41.15 12.90
N ALA A 615 -34.44 40.34 11.85
CA ALA A 615 -34.97 40.75 10.56
C ALA A 615 -36.43 41.22 10.67
N GLU A 616 -37.29 40.59 11.46
CA GLU A 616 -38.66 41.06 11.72
C GLU A 616 -38.70 42.44 12.39
N SER A 617 -37.85 42.65 13.40
CA SER A 617 -37.80 43.92 14.14
C SER A 617 -37.19 45.09 13.34
N THR A 618 -36.39 44.77 12.31
CA THR A 618 -35.62 45.72 11.51
C THR A 618 -36.49 46.48 10.50
N LYS A 619 -36.37 47.81 10.51
CA LYS A 619 -37.20 48.74 9.70
C LYS A 619 -36.49 49.35 8.50
N ASP A 620 -35.19 49.13 8.39
CA ASP A 620 -34.43 49.49 7.19
C ASP A 620 -34.44 48.28 6.25
N PRO A 621 -34.99 48.38 5.02
CA PRO A 621 -35.17 47.23 4.15
C PRO A 621 -33.83 46.61 3.74
N THR A 622 -32.77 47.39 3.56
CA THR A 622 -31.47 46.88 3.13
C THR A 622 -30.74 46.16 4.27
N ILE A 623 -30.91 46.61 5.51
CA ILE A 623 -30.39 45.87 6.68
C ILE A 623 -31.19 44.58 6.91
N LYS A 624 -32.52 44.61 6.71
CA LYS A 624 -33.37 43.40 6.80
C LYS A 624 -32.97 42.35 5.75
N GLU A 625 -32.72 42.78 4.51
CA GLU A 625 -32.31 41.92 3.40
C GLU A 625 -30.96 41.22 3.70
N GLU A 626 -29.99 41.93 4.28
CA GLU A 626 -28.70 41.36 4.70
C GLU A 626 -28.81 40.38 5.88
N ILE A 627 -29.67 40.65 6.88
CA ILE A 627 -29.88 39.71 8.00
C ILE A 627 -30.56 38.42 7.52
N LEU A 628 -31.53 38.52 6.61
CA LEU A 628 -32.15 37.34 6.00
C LEU A 628 -31.16 36.54 5.16
N ARG A 629 -30.25 37.22 4.44
CA ARG A 629 -29.16 36.58 3.68
C ARG A 629 -28.24 35.77 4.58
N GLN A 630 -27.92 36.27 5.78
CA GLN A 630 -27.09 35.55 6.77
C GLN A 630 -27.83 34.33 7.35
N ALA A 631 -29.13 34.43 7.59
CA ALA A 631 -29.95 33.29 8.00
C ALA A 631 -30.11 32.24 6.89
N GLU A 632 -30.08 32.66 5.62
CA GLU A 632 -30.09 31.77 4.44
C GLU A 632 -28.73 31.08 4.24
N GLU A 633 -27.61 31.77 4.49
CA GLU A 633 -26.25 31.19 4.48
C GLU A 633 -26.10 30.10 5.56
N LEU A 634 -26.46 30.40 6.82
CA LEU A 634 -26.48 29.40 7.90
C LEU A 634 -27.46 28.24 7.61
N GLY A 635 -28.57 28.51 6.92
CA GLY A 635 -29.55 27.52 6.49
C GLY A 635 -29.10 26.60 5.34
N VAL A 636 -27.91 26.86 4.76
CA VAL A 636 -27.19 25.91 3.89
C VAL A 636 -26.17 25.13 4.74
N GLU A 637 -25.37 25.81 5.55
CA GLU A 637 -24.39 25.20 6.46
C GLU A 637 -25.03 24.10 7.33
N MET A 638 -26.18 24.39 7.96
CA MET A 638 -26.97 23.43 8.73
C MET A 638 -27.35 22.16 7.93
N LYS A 639 -27.63 22.28 6.63
CA LYS A 639 -28.04 21.15 5.77
C LYS A 639 -26.87 20.30 5.32
N ASP A 640 -25.71 20.93 5.12
CA ASP A 640 -24.48 20.22 4.82
C ASP A 640 -24.08 19.39 6.07
N THR A 641 -24.21 19.94 7.29
CA THR A 641 -24.06 19.21 8.55
C THR A 641 -25.13 18.13 8.76
N GLU A 642 -26.41 18.38 8.46
CA GLU A 642 -27.48 17.34 8.48
C GLU A 642 -27.17 16.17 7.51
N GLN A 643 -26.58 16.46 6.35
CA GLN A 643 -26.21 15.43 5.37
C GLN A 643 -25.00 14.62 5.84
N GLU A 644 -23.98 15.26 6.42
CA GLU A 644 -22.82 14.56 6.97
C GLU A 644 -23.21 13.72 8.20
N LEU A 645 -24.00 14.26 9.13
CA LEU A 645 -24.51 13.54 10.30
C LEU A 645 -25.25 12.25 9.89
N LYS A 646 -26.03 12.31 8.81
CA LYS A 646 -26.71 11.14 8.26
C LYS A 646 -25.74 10.07 7.73
N GLN A 647 -24.57 10.47 7.21
CA GLN A 647 -23.53 9.55 6.77
C GLN A 647 -22.82 8.93 7.98
N THR A 648 -22.39 9.73 8.96
CA THR A 648 -21.76 9.22 10.20
C THR A 648 -22.69 8.23 10.94
N TYR A 649 -24.01 8.45 10.92
CA TYR A 649 -25.01 7.51 11.43
C TYR A 649 -25.16 6.19 10.67
N ALA A 650 -24.67 6.11 9.42
CA ALA A 650 -24.54 4.88 8.68
C ALA A 650 -23.20 4.19 9.02
N ASP A 651 -22.11 4.95 8.99
CA ASP A 651 -20.75 4.45 9.24
C ASP A 651 -20.61 3.86 10.65
N ALA A 652 -21.14 4.54 11.68
CA ALA A 652 -21.17 4.05 13.06
C ALA A 652 -21.80 2.65 13.20
N LYS A 653 -22.84 2.37 12.40
CA LYS A 653 -23.55 1.07 12.41
C LYS A 653 -22.83 -0.01 11.63
N VAL A 654 -22.02 0.36 10.65
CA VAL A 654 -21.12 -0.57 9.97
C VAL A 654 -20.04 -1.02 10.95
N PHE A 655 -19.36 -0.09 11.62
CA PHE A 655 -18.35 -0.42 12.64
C PHE A 655 -18.93 -1.18 13.84
N GLU A 656 -20.14 -0.84 14.31
CA GLU A 656 -20.83 -1.58 15.38
C GLU A 656 -21.11 -3.03 14.97
N LYS A 657 -21.62 -3.27 13.75
CA LYS A 657 -21.85 -4.60 13.20
C LYS A 657 -20.56 -5.40 13.01
N GLU A 658 -19.52 -4.79 12.42
CA GLU A 658 -18.21 -5.42 12.22
C GLU A 658 -17.56 -5.81 13.56
N ALA A 659 -17.70 -4.97 14.59
CA ALA A 659 -17.23 -5.26 15.94
C ALA A 659 -18.00 -6.42 16.58
N GLU A 660 -19.30 -6.57 16.34
CA GLU A 660 -20.06 -7.76 16.77
C GLU A 660 -19.62 -9.03 16.04
N GLU A 661 -19.47 -8.99 14.71
CA GLU A 661 -19.05 -10.14 13.90
C GLU A 661 -17.63 -10.62 14.25
N LEU A 662 -16.67 -9.71 14.40
CA LEU A 662 -15.31 -10.03 14.87
C LEU A 662 -15.28 -10.57 16.31
N LYS A 663 -16.21 -10.15 17.18
CA LYS A 663 -16.31 -10.69 18.56
C LYS A 663 -16.82 -12.13 18.57
N GLU A 664 -17.75 -12.50 17.69
CA GLU A 664 -18.16 -13.90 17.51
C GLU A 664 -17.01 -14.76 16.98
N GLU A 665 -16.27 -14.26 15.99
CA GLU A 665 -15.10 -14.96 15.43
C GLU A 665 -13.99 -15.13 16.48
N VAL A 666 -13.63 -14.09 17.21
CA VAL A 666 -12.67 -14.15 18.34
C VAL A 666 -13.10 -15.15 19.40
N ALA A 667 -14.39 -15.34 19.64
CA ALA A 667 -14.90 -16.34 20.58
C ALA A 667 -14.70 -17.77 20.05
N LEU A 668 -15.02 -18.03 18.77
CA LEU A 668 -14.76 -19.31 18.11
C LEU A 668 -13.26 -19.62 18.05
N PHE A 669 -12.45 -18.65 17.65
CA PHE A 669 -11.00 -18.75 17.58
C PHE A 669 -10.37 -19.05 18.94
N THR A 670 -10.82 -18.38 20.01
CA THR A 670 -10.36 -18.64 21.38
C THR A 670 -10.71 -20.06 21.85
N ALA A 671 -11.87 -20.59 21.44
CA ALA A 671 -12.27 -21.96 21.76
C ALA A 671 -11.36 -22.99 21.08
N VAL A 672 -11.15 -22.86 19.76
CA VAL A 672 -10.21 -23.71 18.99
C VAL A 672 -8.80 -23.64 19.57
N SER A 673 -8.31 -22.43 19.84
CA SER A 673 -6.98 -22.19 20.40
C SER A 673 -6.75 -22.88 21.74
N SER A 674 -7.78 -22.88 22.60
CA SER A 674 -7.73 -23.56 23.91
C SER A 674 -7.66 -25.08 23.77
N GLU A 675 -8.38 -25.64 22.78
CA GLU A 675 -8.41 -27.08 22.49
C GLU A 675 -7.07 -27.55 21.90
N VAL A 676 -6.49 -26.79 20.97
CA VAL A 676 -5.15 -27.05 20.40
C VAL A 676 -4.06 -26.99 21.48
N MET A 677 -4.01 -25.95 22.31
CA MET A 677 -3.00 -25.86 23.38
C MET A 677 -3.12 -26.99 24.39
N GLN A 678 -4.35 -27.38 24.76
CA GLN A 678 -4.56 -28.51 25.68
C GLN A 678 -4.06 -29.82 25.07
N THR A 679 -4.43 -30.13 23.82
CA THR A 679 -3.99 -31.36 23.14
C THR A 679 -2.48 -31.38 22.88
N SER A 680 -1.88 -30.24 22.54
CA SER A 680 -0.42 -30.08 22.41
C SER A 680 0.30 -30.38 23.73
N SER A 681 -0.19 -29.82 24.85
CA SER A 681 0.35 -30.10 26.19
C SER A 681 0.22 -31.58 26.60
N ASP A 682 -0.91 -32.22 26.27
CA ASP A 682 -1.14 -33.63 26.62
C ASP A 682 -0.17 -34.55 25.85
N GLN A 683 0.04 -34.34 24.54
CA GLN A 683 0.97 -35.14 23.71
C GLN A 683 2.44 -34.99 24.15
N ILE A 684 2.88 -33.78 24.50
CA ILE A 684 4.23 -33.53 25.02
C ILE A 684 4.47 -34.30 26.34
N SER A 685 3.43 -34.48 27.16
CA SER A 685 3.53 -35.23 28.41
C SER A 685 3.76 -36.73 28.19
N ASP A 686 3.00 -37.37 27.29
CA ASP A 686 3.14 -38.80 26.95
C ASP A 686 4.50 -39.12 26.31
N ALA A 687 5.02 -38.22 25.47
CA ALA A 687 6.36 -38.36 24.88
C ALA A 687 7.47 -38.40 25.96
N SER A 688 7.31 -37.62 27.04
CA SER A 688 8.30 -37.56 28.12
C SER A 688 8.36 -38.86 28.95
N GLU A 689 7.22 -39.50 29.24
CA GLU A 689 7.20 -40.81 29.93
C GLU A 689 7.77 -41.92 29.04
N ALA A 690 7.56 -41.86 27.72
CA ALA A 690 8.11 -42.82 26.77
C ALA A 690 9.65 -42.79 26.74
N VAL A 691 10.26 -41.60 26.64
CA VAL A 691 11.72 -41.44 26.63
C VAL A 691 12.34 -41.91 27.95
N ALA A 692 11.71 -41.59 29.10
CA ALA A 692 12.17 -42.00 30.42
C ALA A 692 12.22 -43.52 30.65
N MET A 693 11.44 -44.31 29.90
CA MET A 693 11.50 -45.78 29.95
C MET A 693 12.70 -46.38 29.19
N THR A 694 13.33 -45.64 28.28
CA THR A 694 14.37 -46.20 27.38
C THR A 694 15.78 -46.21 27.95
N GLU A 695 16.13 -45.29 28.86
CA GLU A 695 17.53 -45.04 29.24
C GLU A 695 18.10 -45.90 30.38
N ILE A 696 17.28 -46.69 31.10
CA ILE A 696 17.75 -47.51 32.23
C ILE A 696 18.06 -48.95 31.80
N LYS A 697 19.22 -49.17 31.17
CA LYS A 697 19.86 -50.49 30.99
C LYS A 697 21.37 -50.41 30.67
N GLU A 698 22.18 -50.14 31.70
CA GLU A 698 23.64 -50.31 31.61
C GLU A 698 24.03 -51.76 31.21
N GLN A 699 24.99 -51.90 30.31
CA GLN A 699 25.64 -53.19 30.04
C GLN A 699 26.76 -53.46 31.07
N PRO A 700 26.75 -54.61 31.77
CA PRO A 700 27.95 -55.14 32.40
C PRO A 700 28.85 -55.85 31.38
N ALA A 701 30.17 -55.83 31.61
CA ALA A 701 31.17 -56.25 30.64
C ALA A 701 31.24 -57.77 30.37
N GLU A 702 31.65 -58.09 29.14
CA GLU A 702 32.23 -59.38 28.71
C GLU A 702 33.58 -59.70 29.41
N PRO A 703 34.18 -60.92 29.25
CA PRO A 703 33.77 -62.06 28.41
C PRO A 703 33.72 -63.43 29.13
N THR A 704 33.09 -64.45 28.50
CA THR A 704 33.68 -65.82 28.30
C THR A 704 32.80 -66.75 27.45
N ALA A 705 33.39 -67.23 26.33
CA ALA A 705 33.46 -68.63 25.86
C ALA A 705 32.22 -69.51 25.53
N GLU A 706 32.37 -70.20 24.38
CA GLU A 706 31.92 -71.57 24.02
C GLU A 706 30.51 -71.88 23.45
N THR A 707 30.55 -72.72 22.39
CA THR A 707 29.54 -73.68 21.87
C THR A 707 28.31 -73.24 21.04
N GLU A 708 28.49 -73.36 19.72
CA GLU A 708 27.63 -74.07 18.74
C GLU A 708 26.99 -75.41 19.24
N PRO A 709 26.07 -76.09 18.50
CA PRO A 709 25.35 -75.72 17.26
C PRO A 709 23.84 -76.16 17.19
N GLU A 710 23.21 -76.03 16.02
CA GLU A 710 22.17 -76.94 15.44
C GLU A 710 20.74 -77.03 16.07
N SER A 711 19.66 -77.41 15.39
CA SER A 711 19.39 -77.71 13.95
C SER A 711 17.87 -77.81 13.64
N SER A 712 17.51 -77.89 12.34
CA SER A 712 16.32 -78.62 11.76
C SER A 712 14.89 -78.13 12.07
N GLU A 713 13.86 -78.29 11.21
CA GLU A 713 13.67 -78.84 9.84
C GLU A 713 12.39 -78.16 9.22
N VAL A 714 12.30 -77.78 7.93
CA VAL A 714 11.81 -78.56 6.73
C VAL A 714 10.31 -78.96 6.85
N ALA A 715 9.42 -78.85 5.84
CA ALA A 715 9.52 -78.99 4.37
C ALA A 715 8.51 -78.08 3.60
N MET A 716 8.83 -77.51 2.42
CA MET A 716 8.71 -78.03 1.02
C MET A 716 7.32 -78.02 0.35
N ASN A 717 7.21 -77.30 -0.79
CA ASN A 717 7.11 -77.89 -2.14
C ASN A 717 7.29 -76.78 -3.23
N THR A 718 8.34 -76.82 -4.09
CA THR A 718 8.40 -77.33 -5.50
C THR A 718 7.61 -76.51 -6.54
N THR A 719 8.10 -76.20 -7.76
CA THR A 719 9.07 -76.87 -8.67
C THR A 719 9.86 -75.91 -9.60
N GLU A 720 11.13 -76.24 -9.91
CA GLU A 720 11.85 -76.15 -11.23
C GLU A 720 11.94 -74.79 -12.00
N SER A 721 12.94 -74.44 -12.83
CA SER A 721 14.35 -74.85 -13.13
C SER A 721 14.84 -73.94 -14.30
N THR A 722 16.10 -73.56 -14.58
CA THR A 722 17.48 -73.68 -14.05
C THR A 722 18.32 -72.53 -14.74
N GLU A 723 19.65 -72.40 -14.86
CA GLU A 723 20.83 -73.28 -14.71
C GLU A 723 22.15 -72.47 -14.42
N GLU A 724 23.30 -73.15 -14.52
CA GLU A 724 24.70 -72.80 -14.16
C GLU A 724 25.43 -71.50 -14.67
N ASN A 725 26.25 -70.91 -13.76
CA ASN A 725 27.75 -70.77 -13.80
C ASN A 725 28.51 -69.39 -13.82
N THR A 726 29.50 -69.33 -12.90
CA THR A 726 30.86 -68.68 -12.92
C THR A 726 31.09 -67.15 -13.10
N GLU A 727 31.80 -66.56 -12.12
CA GLU A 727 33.09 -65.78 -12.18
C GLU A 727 33.24 -64.58 -13.18
N GLU A 728 34.02 -63.51 -12.95
CA GLU A 728 34.95 -63.08 -11.88
C GLU A 728 35.20 -61.55 -11.95
N THR A 729 35.60 -60.88 -10.85
CA THR A 729 36.32 -59.56 -10.79
C THR A 729 35.64 -58.28 -11.37
N ALA A 730 36.06 -57.04 -11.09
CA ALA A 730 36.61 -56.37 -9.87
C ALA A 730 36.37 -54.82 -10.01
N PRO A 731 37.15 -53.83 -9.45
CA PRO A 731 36.50 -52.73 -8.71
C PRO A 731 36.80 -51.29 -9.22
N LEU A 732 36.34 -50.31 -8.43
CA LEU A 732 36.76 -48.90 -8.43
C LEU A 732 38.30 -48.71 -8.41
N VAL A 733 38.79 -47.52 -8.83
CA VAL A 733 39.70 -46.59 -8.08
C VAL A 733 40.62 -45.72 -8.99
N SER A 734 40.58 -44.40 -8.72
CA SER A 734 41.61 -43.32 -8.88
C SER A 734 42.13 -42.73 -10.22
N ILE A 735 41.96 -41.38 -10.33
CA ILE A 735 42.96 -40.28 -10.49
C ILE A 735 44.05 -40.34 -11.61
N VAL A 736 44.34 -39.18 -12.25
CA VAL A 736 45.68 -38.53 -12.51
C VAL A 736 45.83 -37.84 -13.90
N SER A 737 46.33 -36.58 -13.92
CA SER A 737 46.98 -35.77 -15.00
C SER A 737 46.29 -35.60 -16.38
N ALA A 738 45.97 -34.40 -16.86
CA ALA A 738 46.84 -33.28 -17.33
C ALA A 738 47.53 -33.45 -18.71
N GLU A 739 47.43 -32.38 -19.53
CA GLU A 739 48.33 -31.90 -20.62
C GLU A 739 48.70 -32.79 -21.83
N GLU A 740 48.20 -32.40 -23.02
CA GLU A 740 48.90 -32.14 -24.31
C GLU A 740 47.79 -32.00 -25.41
N ASN A 741 47.54 -30.88 -26.11
CA ASN A 741 48.33 -29.79 -26.72
C ASN A 741 48.96 -30.14 -28.09
N THR A 742 49.10 -29.13 -28.96
CA THR A 742 49.66 -29.13 -30.34
C THR A 742 48.73 -29.72 -31.44
N ALA A 743 48.74 -29.24 -32.70
CA ALA A 743 49.50 -28.14 -33.32
C ALA A 743 48.88 -27.63 -34.65
N GLU A 744 49.19 -26.36 -35.01
CA GLU A 744 49.43 -25.81 -36.37
C GLU A 744 48.34 -25.94 -37.48
N THR A 745 48.14 -25.02 -38.44
CA THR A 745 48.59 -23.65 -38.80
C THR A 745 47.56 -23.11 -39.81
N GLY A 746 47.33 -21.81 -40.06
CA GLY A 746 47.93 -20.57 -39.56
C GLY A 746 48.10 -19.55 -40.71
N LEU A 747 47.77 -18.27 -40.52
CA LEU A 747 48.21 -17.16 -41.39
C LEU A 747 48.04 -15.77 -40.74
N GLU A 748 49.06 -14.95 -40.91
CA GLU A 748 49.16 -13.51 -40.57
C GLU A 748 48.35 -12.65 -41.56
N ALA A 749 47.99 -11.38 -41.32
CA ALA A 749 47.78 -10.59 -40.10
C ALA A 749 47.27 -9.19 -40.55
N ASN A 750 46.62 -8.45 -39.64
CA ASN A 750 46.75 -6.99 -39.48
C ASN A 750 46.01 -6.61 -38.20
N GLY A 751 46.69 -5.95 -37.27
CA GLY A 751 46.08 -5.45 -36.05
C GLY A 751 45.97 -3.93 -36.08
N GLU A 752 44.81 -3.41 -35.69
CA GLU A 752 44.63 -2.03 -35.26
C GLU A 752 44.33 -2.10 -33.76
N ASN A 753 45.16 -1.45 -32.94
CA ASN A 753 44.91 -1.39 -31.51
C ASN A 753 43.74 -0.41 -31.27
N LEU A 754 42.64 -0.93 -30.74
CA LEU A 754 41.63 -0.10 -30.08
C LEU A 754 42.28 0.70 -28.94
N SER A 755 41.75 1.90 -28.70
CA SER A 755 42.30 2.86 -27.74
C SER A 755 41.64 2.75 -26.37
N GLU A 756 42.24 3.38 -25.34
CA GLU A 756 41.61 3.52 -24.02
C GLU A 756 40.25 4.26 -24.09
N GLU A 757 40.00 5.02 -25.16
CA GLU A 757 38.75 5.74 -25.43
C GLU A 757 37.66 4.84 -26.06
N ASP A 758 38.03 3.67 -26.58
CA ASP A 758 37.11 2.65 -27.10
C ASP A 758 36.59 1.69 -26.01
N LEU A 759 37.33 1.53 -24.91
CA LEU A 759 36.99 0.60 -23.83
C LEU A 759 35.85 1.10 -22.92
N ALA A 760 35.49 2.39 -23.00
CA ALA A 760 34.40 2.99 -22.24
C ALA A 760 32.99 2.64 -22.78
N LYS A 761 32.88 1.99 -23.96
CA LYS A 761 31.64 1.85 -24.75
C LYS A 761 30.63 0.80 -24.24
N TYR A 762 30.90 0.14 -23.11
CA TYR A 762 30.15 -1.04 -22.65
C TYR A 762 29.89 -1.06 -21.13
N ASP A 763 29.68 0.08 -20.49
CA ASP A 763 29.38 0.13 -19.04
C ASP A 763 27.86 0.29 -18.80
N ILE A 764 27.18 -0.82 -18.51
CA ILE A 764 25.73 -0.86 -18.30
C ILE A 764 25.41 -0.54 -16.84
N ASN A 765 24.57 0.47 -16.62
CA ASN A 765 24.19 0.91 -15.28
C ASN A 765 23.14 -0.02 -14.64
N GLU A 766 23.61 -0.94 -13.79
CA GLU A 766 22.74 -1.85 -13.02
C GLU A 766 21.86 -1.16 -11.97
N GLU A 767 22.17 0.06 -11.50
CA GLU A 767 21.25 0.80 -10.61
C GLU A 767 19.91 1.11 -11.32
N ALA A 768 19.92 1.31 -12.65
CA ALA A 768 18.73 1.60 -13.46
C ALA A 768 17.91 0.36 -13.87
N ILE A 769 18.34 -0.86 -13.52
CA ILE A 769 17.63 -2.11 -13.81
C ILE A 769 16.71 -2.51 -12.65
N ASN A 770 16.97 -2.00 -11.44
CA ASN A 770 16.23 -2.36 -10.22
C ASN A 770 15.03 -1.42 -9.90
N GLU A 771 14.77 -0.39 -10.71
CA GLU A 771 13.54 0.40 -10.60
C GLU A 771 12.38 -0.34 -11.27
N ALA A 772 11.32 -0.63 -10.51
CA ALA A 772 10.13 -1.30 -11.01
C ALA A 772 9.32 -0.36 -11.92
N LEU A 773 9.58 -0.43 -13.23
CA LEU A 773 8.83 0.28 -14.27
C LEU A 773 7.31 0.02 -14.13
N THR A 774 6.47 1.02 -14.37
CA THR A 774 5.02 0.80 -14.53
C THR A 774 4.67 0.30 -15.94
N ASN A 775 3.50 -0.33 -16.13
CA ASN A 775 3.03 -0.81 -17.45
C ASN A 775 3.15 0.23 -18.58
N GLU A 776 2.82 1.51 -18.33
CA GLU A 776 2.98 2.57 -19.34
C GLU A 776 4.44 3.02 -19.53
N GLU A 777 5.30 2.87 -18.53
CA GLU A 777 6.74 3.13 -18.66
C GLU A 777 7.45 2.02 -19.41
N VAL A 778 7.11 0.75 -19.20
CA VAL A 778 7.56 -0.40 -20.00
C VAL A 778 7.17 -0.21 -21.47
N LYS A 779 5.92 0.20 -21.73
CA LYS A 779 5.39 0.49 -23.06
C LYS A 779 6.09 1.68 -23.74
N ALA A 780 6.54 2.67 -22.97
CA ALA A 780 7.37 3.76 -23.46
C ALA A 780 8.83 3.32 -23.72
N GLU A 781 9.37 2.45 -22.87
CA GLU A 781 10.72 1.91 -22.98
C GLU A 781 10.85 0.98 -24.18
N VAL A 782 9.85 0.12 -24.45
CA VAL A 782 9.76 -0.70 -25.68
C VAL A 782 9.83 0.18 -26.92
N GLN A 783 9.04 1.26 -26.98
CA GLN A 783 9.06 2.21 -28.12
C GLN A 783 10.40 2.94 -28.26
N GLN A 784 11.09 3.19 -27.14
CA GLN A 784 12.42 3.79 -27.14
C GLN A 784 13.50 2.79 -27.58
N VAL A 785 13.45 1.53 -27.14
CA VAL A 785 14.33 0.42 -27.57
C VAL A 785 14.17 0.13 -29.06
N GLU A 786 12.94 -0.01 -29.57
CA GLU A 786 12.66 -0.14 -31.01
C GLU A 786 13.27 1.01 -31.84
N LYS A 787 13.14 2.23 -31.32
CA LYS A 787 13.70 3.43 -31.94
C LYS A 787 15.23 3.46 -31.89
N LEU A 788 15.84 3.02 -30.80
CA LEU A 788 17.30 2.97 -30.63
C LEU A 788 17.95 1.96 -31.58
N HIS A 789 17.41 0.73 -31.66
CA HIS A 789 17.82 -0.26 -32.66
C HIS A 789 17.72 0.29 -34.08
N LYS A 790 16.63 0.98 -34.41
CA LYS A 790 16.46 1.59 -35.73
C LYS A 790 17.46 2.72 -36.03
N GLU A 791 17.77 3.55 -35.03
CA GLU A 791 18.84 4.55 -35.16
C GLU A 791 20.21 3.89 -35.37
N ALA A 792 20.48 2.73 -34.74
CA ALA A 792 21.68 1.93 -34.97
C ALA A 792 21.72 1.27 -36.36
N GLU A 793 20.61 0.73 -36.87
CA GLU A 793 20.50 0.21 -38.25
C GLU A 793 20.81 1.30 -39.29
N ASP A 794 20.19 2.48 -39.15
CA ASP A 794 20.40 3.61 -40.06
C ASP A 794 21.87 4.09 -40.06
N TYR A 795 22.50 4.20 -38.88
CA TYR A 795 23.93 4.54 -38.77
C TYR A 795 24.85 3.45 -39.36
N THR A 796 24.56 2.17 -39.11
CA THR A 796 25.33 1.03 -39.65
C THR A 796 25.25 0.98 -41.18
N ALA A 797 24.07 1.26 -41.74
CA ALA A 797 23.85 1.34 -43.18
C ALA A 797 24.60 2.52 -43.82
N GLU A 798 24.63 3.69 -43.18
CA GLU A 798 25.41 4.84 -43.67
C GLU A 798 26.92 4.57 -43.60
N ALA A 799 27.42 4.03 -42.48
CA ALA A 799 28.82 3.67 -42.30
C ALA A 799 29.31 2.67 -43.36
N THR A 800 28.55 1.59 -43.55
CA THR A 800 28.81 0.58 -44.60
C THR A 800 28.88 1.23 -45.97
N SER A 801 27.91 2.10 -46.29
CA SER A 801 27.90 2.81 -47.56
C SER A 801 29.06 3.81 -47.70
N ILE A 802 29.63 4.34 -46.61
CA ILE A 802 30.84 5.17 -46.66
C ILE A 802 32.10 4.30 -46.86
N ARG A 803 32.24 3.14 -46.19
CA ARG A 803 33.33 2.18 -46.43
C ARG A 803 33.38 1.75 -47.91
N GLU A 804 32.25 1.31 -48.48
CA GLU A 804 32.15 0.93 -49.90
C GLU A 804 32.61 2.05 -50.85
N LYS A 805 32.27 3.31 -50.54
CA LYS A 805 32.72 4.46 -51.33
C LYS A 805 34.22 4.72 -51.13
N ALA A 806 34.73 4.58 -49.91
CA ALA A 806 36.13 4.82 -49.57
C ALA A 806 37.09 3.89 -50.33
N GLU A 807 36.72 2.62 -50.56
CA GLU A 807 37.51 1.70 -51.39
C GLU A 807 37.74 2.22 -52.82
N THR A 808 36.83 3.04 -53.35
CA THR A 808 36.93 3.62 -54.71
C THR A 808 37.76 4.91 -54.77
N ILE A 809 38.23 5.43 -53.63
CA ILE A 809 38.98 6.69 -53.57
C ILE A 809 40.49 6.43 -53.80
N GLU A 810 41.00 6.91 -54.94
CA GLU A 810 42.43 6.83 -55.30
C GLU A 810 43.33 7.73 -54.42
N ASP A 811 42.81 8.85 -53.92
CA ASP A 811 43.55 9.80 -53.08
C ASP A 811 43.61 9.31 -51.61
N PRO A 812 44.81 9.06 -51.03
CA PRO A 812 44.92 8.52 -49.68
C PRO A 812 44.31 9.41 -48.59
N GLU A 813 44.43 10.73 -48.69
CA GLU A 813 43.97 11.66 -47.65
C GLU A 813 42.44 11.72 -47.61
N PHE A 814 41.79 11.71 -48.78
CA PHE A 814 40.33 11.60 -48.87
C PHE A 814 39.80 10.21 -48.48
N ARG A 815 40.55 9.13 -48.76
CA ARG A 815 40.15 7.78 -48.34
C ARG A 815 40.23 7.62 -46.82
N GLU A 816 41.32 8.05 -46.19
CA GLU A 816 41.51 7.99 -44.74
C GLU A 816 40.45 8.84 -44.01
N ASN A 817 40.12 10.03 -44.55
CA ASN A 817 39.04 10.86 -44.02
C ASN A 817 37.64 10.24 -44.17
N ALA A 818 37.40 9.43 -45.20
CA ALA A 818 36.12 8.72 -45.39
C ALA A 818 36.00 7.52 -44.44
N ILE A 819 37.08 6.74 -44.28
CA ILE A 819 37.14 5.62 -43.31
C ILE A 819 36.87 6.15 -41.89
N ARG A 820 37.53 7.25 -41.50
CA ARG A 820 37.34 7.92 -40.19
C ARG A 820 35.97 8.59 -39.99
N GLU A 821 35.11 8.63 -41.01
CA GLU A 821 33.72 9.05 -40.87
C GLU A 821 32.80 7.83 -40.70
N ALA A 822 33.10 6.70 -41.36
CA ALA A 822 32.43 5.43 -41.12
C ALA A 822 32.66 4.91 -39.69
N GLU A 823 33.90 4.97 -39.18
CA GLU A 823 34.26 4.57 -37.80
C GLU A 823 33.45 5.31 -36.72
N LYS A 824 33.09 6.57 -36.97
CA LYS A 824 32.23 7.36 -36.06
C LYS A 824 30.78 6.92 -36.10
N LEU A 825 30.28 6.57 -37.28
CA LEU A 825 28.90 6.10 -37.47
C LEU A 825 28.74 4.67 -36.94
N GLU A 826 29.77 3.83 -37.09
CA GLU A 826 29.88 2.53 -36.41
C GLU A 826 29.91 2.70 -34.88
N THR A 827 30.64 3.70 -34.36
CA THR A 827 30.59 4.04 -32.92
C THR A 827 29.18 4.50 -32.51
N ALA A 828 28.56 5.42 -33.25
CA ALA A 828 27.21 5.91 -32.95
C ALA A 828 26.14 4.81 -33.03
N ALA A 829 26.33 3.80 -33.89
CA ALA A 829 25.50 2.60 -33.93
C ALA A 829 25.71 1.71 -32.69
N ALA A 830 26.97 1.47 -32.29
CA ALA A 830 27.29 0.70 -31.10
C ALA A 830 26.78 1.36 -29.80
N ASP A 831 26.89 2.68 -29.67
CA ASP A 831 26.32 3.45 -28.56
C ASP A 831 24.80 3.25 -28.48
N LYS A 832 24.12 3.26 -29.64
CA LYS A 832 22.66 3.08 -29.76
C LYS A 832 22.20 1.65 -29.46
N GLU A 833 22.95 0.63 -29.87
CA GLU A 833 22.71 -0.76 -29.46
C GLU A 833 22.94 -0.96 -27.95
N SER A 834 23.94 -0.31 -27.37
CA SER A 834 24.22 -0.39 -25.91
C SER A 834 23.10 0.28 -25.09
N GLU A 835 22.58 1.42 -25.54
CA GLU A 835 21.37 2.03 -24.99
C GLU A 835 20.14 1.09 -25.12
N ALA A 836 19.94 0.48 -26.30
CA ALA A 836 18.81 -0.43 -26.54
C ALA A 836 18.88 -1.70 -25.68
N ALA A 837 20.06 -2.32 -25.57
CA ALA A 837 20.31 -3.50 -24.73
C ALA A 837 20.12 -3.21 -23.24
N THR A 838 20.32 -1.96 -22.80
CA THR A 838 20.05 -1.51 -21.44
C THR A 838 18.54 -1.43 -21.18
N GLY A 839 17.78 -0.73 -22.03
CA GLY A 839 16.32 -0.66 -21.91
C GLY A 839 15.65 -2.04 -22.01
N GLN A 840 16.12 -2.89 -22.93
CA GLN A 840 15.68 -4.28 -23.04
C GLN A 840 15.96 -5.10 -21.77
N SER A 841 17.01 -4.78 -21.01
CA SER A 841 17.30 -5.42 -19.72
C SER A 841 16.28 -5.04 -18.64
N SER A 842 15.85 -3.77 -18.59
CA SER A 842 14.83 -3.32 -17.64
C SER A 842 13.44 -3.86 -18.01
N ILE A 843 13.13 -3.98 -19.31
CA ILE A 843 11.93 -4.68 -19.82
C ILE A 843 11.97 -6.17 -19.44
N ASN A 844 13.13 -6.83 -19.58
CA ASN A 844 13.31 -8.23 -19.16
C ASN A 844 13.06 -8.38 -17.64
N TYR A 845 13.66 -7.52 -16.82
CA TYR A 845 13.49 -7.52 -15.36
C TYR A 845 12.03 -7.33 -14.96
N TYR A 846 11.34 -6.36 -15.58
CA TYR A 846 9.91 -6.14 -15.33
C TYR A 846 9.05 -7.38 -15.67
N ASN A 847 9.24 -7.95 -16.86
CA ASN A 847 8.47 -9.12 -17.29
C ASN A 847 8.70 -10.34 -16.39
N PHE A 848 9.92 -10.53 -15.89
CA PHE A 848 10.24 -11.55 -14.89
C PHE A 848 9.46 -11.33 -13.58
N GLN A 849 9.46 -10.10 -13.03
CA GLN A 849 8.73 -9.79 -11.80
C GLN A 849 7.20 -9.90 -11.97
N GLN A 850 6.65 -9.49 -13.10
CA GLN A 850 5.22 -9.69 -13.40
C GLN A 850 4.85 -11.18 -13.44
N ASN A 851 5.65 -12.01 -14.12
CA ASN A 851 5.41 -13.46 -14.13
C ASN A 851 5.54 -14.10 -12.73
N VAL A 852 6.39 -13.57 -11.85
CA VAL A 852 6.53 -14.02 -10.45
C VAL A 852 5.24 -13.73 -9.69
N ASN A 853 4.74 -12.50 -9.76
CA ASN A 853 3.53 -12.08 -9.06
C ASN A 853 2.29 -12.84 -9.58
N GLU A 854 2.12 -12.92 -10.90
CA GLU A 854 1.03 -13.66 -11.55
C GLU A 854 1.06 -15.15 -11.15
N PHE A 855 2.25 -15.72 -10.93
CA PHE A 855 2.40 -17.10 -10.45
C PHE A 855 1.93 -17.26 -9.00
N ASP A 856 2.31 -16.35 -8.10
CA ASP A 856 1.99 -16.46 -6.68
C ASP A 856 0.51 -16.19 -6.40
N GLU A 857 -0.13 -15.33 -7.19
CA GLU A 857 -1.59 -15.20 -7.24
C GLU A 857 -2.25 -16.52 -7.69
N PHE A 858 -1.76 -17.13 -8.78
CA PHE A 858 -2.28 -18.40 -9.29
C PHE A 858 -2.05 -19.59 -8.32
N ALA A 859 -1.00 -19.53 -7.50
CA ALA A 859 -0.63 -20.59 -6.57
C ALA A 859 -1.31 -20.49 -5.19
N SER A 860 -1.69 -19.28 -4.75
CA SER A 860 -2.22 -19.04 -3.40
C SER A 860 -3.70 -19.37 -3.24
N ASN A 861 -4.55 -18.96 -4.19
CA ASN A 861 -6.01 -18.95 -4.02
C ASN A 861 -6.81 -19.85 -5.01
N ASN A 862 -6.14 -20.71 -5.79
CA ASN A 862 -6.80 -21.40 -6.90
C ASN A 862 -7.41 -22.77 -6.53
N GLN A 863 -8.73 -22.79 -6.28
CA GLN A 863 -9.50 -24.01 -5.98
C GLN A 863 -9.54 -25.09 -7.08
N TYR A 864 -9.10 -24.78 -8.31
CA TYR A 864 -9.19 -25.69 -9.46
C TYR A 864 -7.90 -26.47 -9.74
N LEU A 865 -6.83 -26.21 -8.99
CA LEU A 865 -5.53 -26.89 -9.12
C LEU A 865 -5.30 -27.91 -8.00
N SER A 866 -4.47 -28.93 -8.27
CA SER A 866 -3.95 -29.80 -7.22
C SER A 866 -2.59 -29.33 -6.70
N GLU A 867 -2.25 -29.71 -5.47
CA GLU A 867 -0.92 -29.50 -4.87
C GLU A 867 0.21 -29.98 -5.80
N SER A 868 -0.02 -31.10 -6.52
CA SER A 868 0.94 -31.66 -7.49
C SER A 868 1.10 -30.79 -8.74
N ASP A 869 0.08 -30.02 -9.13
CA ASP A 869 0.16 -29.10 -10.26
C ASP A 869 0.95 -27.85 -9.89
N VAL A 870 0.64 -27.27 -8.73
CA VAL A 870 1.36 -26.12 -8.16
C VAL A 870 2.83 -26.49 -7.96
N ALA A 871 3.15 -27.58 -7.26
CA ALA A 871 4.54 -27.99 -7.01
C ALA A 871 5.35 -28.25 -8.31
N THR A 872 4.71 -28.76 -9.37
CA THR A 872 5.35 -28.93 -10.69
C THR A 872 5.67 -27.58 -11.34
N ALA A 873 4.85 -26.57 -11.11
CA ALA A 873 5.04 -25.22 -11.61
C ALA A 873 6.04 -24.43 -10.73
N THR A 874 6.05 -24.65 -9.41
CA THR A 874 7.03 -24.05 -8.47
C THR A 874 8.45 -24.47 -8.83
N LEU A 875 8.69 -25.74 -9.17
CA LEU A 875 9.99 -26.22 -9.65
C LEU A 875 10.46 -25.51 -10.94
N GLN A 876 9.51 -25.06 -11.78
CA GLN A 876 9.82 -24.25 -12.97
C GLN A 876 10.13 -22.79 -12.58
N LYS A 877 9.42 -22.21 -11.61
CA LYS A 877 9.72 -20.89 -11.02
C LYS A 877 11.12 -20.87 -10.39
N GLU A 878 11.46 -21.87 -9.57
CA GLU A 878 12.79 -22.03 -8.96
C GLU A 878 13.90 -22.08 -10.02
N LYS A 879 13.74 -22.94 -11.04
CA LYS A 879 14.69 -23.02 -12.17
C LYS A 879 14.81 -21.70 -12.94
N SER A 880 13.74 -20.91 -13.04
CA SER A 880 13.78 -19.59 -13.65
C SER A 880 14.58 -18.58 -12.80
N ASN A 881 14.40 -18.62 -11.48
CA ASN A 881 15.19 -17.82 -10.55
C ASN A 881 16.69 -18.16 -10.65
N ASP A 882 17.06 -19.45 -10.74
CA ASP A 882 18.45 -19.89 -10.97
C ASP A 882 19.04 -19.28 -12.25
N LEU A 883 18.29 -19.28 -13.35
CA LEU A 883 18.71 -18.69 -14.63
C LEU A 883 18.88 -17.16 -14.53
N PHE A 884 18.09 -16.49 -13.69
CA PHE A 884 18.16 -15.04 -13.46
C PHE A 884 19.33 -14.65 -12.55
N GLU A 885 19.72 -15.50 -11.60
CA GLU A 885 20.99 -15.33 -10.88
C GLU A 885 22.20 -15.67 -11.75
N GLU A 886 22.08 -16.64 -12.68
CA GLU A 886 23.13 -16.89 -13.68
C GLU A 886 23.32 -15.69 -14.62
N SER A 887 22.25 -14.97 -15.01
CA SER A 887 22.36 -13.77 -15.85
C SER A 887 23.04 -12.61 -15.12
N LYS A 888 22.68 -12.35 -13.85
CA LYS A 888 23.38 -11.39 -12.97
C LYS A 888 24.86 -11.72 -12.82
N SER A 889 25.19 -13.02 -12.68
CA SER A 889 26.58 -13.50 -12.62
C SER A 889 27.33 -13.27 -13.94
N ALA A 890 26.68 -13.47 -15.09
CA ALA A 890 27.25 -13.17 -16.41
C ALA A 890 27.47 -11.65 -16.63
N ARG A 891 26.53 -10.78 -16.21
CA ARG A 891 26.73 -9.31 -16.22
C ARG A 891 27.88 -8.87 -15.32
N THR A 892 27.93 -9.40 -14.09
CA THR A 892 29.02 -9.17 -13.14
C THR A 892 30.37 -9.59 -13.73
N LYS A 893 30.43 -10.74 -14.42
CA LYS A 893 31.63 -11.19 -15.14
C LYS A 893 31.98 -10.23 -16.28
N ALA A 894 31.02 -9.81 -17.10
CA ALA A 894 31.24 -8.88 -18.21
C ALA A 894 31.82 -7.53 -17.76
N LYS A 895 31.48 -7.04 -16.56
CA LYS A 895 32.11 -5.86 -15.95
C LYS A 895 33.60 -6.02 -15.63
N THR A 896 34.09 -7.25 -15.48
CA THR A 896 35.50 -7.56 -15.15
C THR A 896 36.37 -7.94 -16.35
N LEU A 897 35.80 -7.99 -17.56
CA LEU A 897 36.54 -8.35 -18.78
C LEU A 897 37.13 -7.11 -19.46
N GLU A 898 38.43 -7.16 -19.73
CA GLU A 898 39.17 -6.11 -20.46
C GLU A 898 39.06 -6.25 -22.00
N ASP A 899 38.71 -7.44 -22.50
CA ASP A 899 38.55 -7.72 -23.94
C ASP A 899 37.10 -7.43 -24.40
N PRO A 900 36.88 -6.54 -25.39
CA PRO A 900 35.55 -6.22 -25.88
C PRO A 900 34.79 -7.40 -26.51
N GLU A 901 35.47 -8.35 -27.17
CA GLU A 901 34.79 -9.51 -27.78
C GLU A 901 34.31 -10.47 -26.68
N GLU A 902 35.15 -10.76 -25.66
CA GLU A 902 34.73 -11.58 -24.51
C GLU A 902 33.62 -10.89 -23.70
N LYS A 903 33.70 -9.57 -23.53
CA LYS A 903 32.68 -8.78 -22.83
C LYS A 903 31.32 -8.79 -23.53
N ALA A 904 31.30 -8.63 -24.86
CA ALA A 904 30.08 -8.72 -25.65
C ALA A 904 29.44 -10.12 -25.53
N VAL A 905 30.24 -11.19 -25.57
CA VAL A 905 29.75 -12.58 -25.45
C VAL A 905 29.10 -12.86 -24.09
N GLU A 906 29.65 -12.37 -22.98
CA GLU A 906 29.01 -12.55 -21.67
C GLU A 906 27.75 -11.67 -21.47
N LEU A 907 27.68 -10.50 -22.10
CA LEU A 907 26.45 -9.68 -22.11
C LEU A 907 25.33 -10.34 -22.92
N ASP A 908 25.63 -10.89 -24.09
CA ASP A 908 24.65 -11.63 -24.89
C ASP A 908 24.20 -12.92 -24.18
N ARG A 909 25.12 -13.60 -23.48
CA ARG A 909 24.79 -14.74 -22.60
C ARG A 909 23.84 -14.33 -21.48
N ALA A 910 24.08 -13.20 -20.80
CA ALA A 910 23.17 -12.69 -19.76
C ALA A 910 21.77 -12.41 -20.31
N ARG A 911 21.68 -11.70 -21.45
CA ARG A 911 20.42 -11.39 -22.15
C ARG A 911 19.64 -12.64 -22.55
N LEU A 912 20.33 -13.70 -22.97
CA LEU A 912 19.70 -14.97 -23.35
C LEU A 912 19.27 -15.80 -22.12
N LEU A 913 19.99 -15.72 -21.00
CA LEU A 913 19.59 -16.33 -19.72
C LEU A 913 18.34 -15.65 -19.14
N GLU A 914 18.24 -14.32 -19.19
CA GLU A 914 17.03 -13.57 -18.84
C GLU A 914 15.83 -13.98 -19.69
N GLN A 915 16.02 -14.09 -21.01
CA GLN A 915 14.96 -14.52 -21.93
C GLN A 915 14.53 -15.97 -21.63
N GLU A 916 15.45 -16.90 -21.33
CA GLU A 916 15.07 -18.25 -20.91
C GLU A 916 14.31 -18.24 -19.57
N ALA A 917 14.73 -17.43 -18.59
CA ALA A 917 14.05 -17.32 -17.29
C ALA A 917 12.58 -16.86 -17.44
N ILE A 918 12.36 -15.75 -18.16
CA ILE A 918 11.02 -15.20 -18.43
C ILE A 918 10.13 -16.23 -19.13
N ILE A 919 10.68 -16.94 -20.13
CA ILE A 919 9.95 -17.98 -20.86
C ILE A 919 9.58 -19.16 -19.94
N VAL A 920 10.49 -19.61 -19.07
CA VAL A 920 10.22 -20.73 -18.15
C VAL A 920 9.09 -20.40 -17.17
N GLN A 921 9.01 -19.18 -16.65
CA GLN A 921 7.88 -18.75 -15.81
C GLN A 921 6.58 -18.60 -16.61
N ARG A 922 6.62 -17.93 -17.77
CA ARG A 922 5.41 -17.73 -18.60
C ARG A 922 4.85 -19.06 -19.12
N GLU A 923 5.69 -20.06 -19.35
CA GLU A 923 5.22 -21.41 -19.65
C GLU A 923 4.65 -22.12 -18.42
N ALA A 924 5.23 -21.97 -17.22
CA ALA A 924 4.63 -22.49 -15.99
C ALA A 924 3.22 -21.93 -15.76
N LEU A 925 3.03 -20.62 -16.00
CA LEU A 925 1.73 -19.96 -16.02
C LEU A 925 0.78 -20.55 -17.07
N ASN A 926 1.24 -20.74 -18.32
CA ASN A 926 0.47 -21.43 -19.35
C ASN A 926 0.02 -22.84 -18.89
N GLN A 927 0.90 -23.61 -18.25
CA GLN A 927 0.57 -24.95 -17.72
C GLN A 927 -0.52 -24.91 -16.65
N LEU A 928 -0.53 -23.90 -15.77
CA LEU A 928 -1.55 -23.75 -14.74
C LEU A 928 -2.89 -23.29 -15.34
N ALA A 929 -2.87 -22.28 -16.21
CA ALA A 929 -4.06 -21.79 -16.89
C ALA A 929 -4.74 -22.84 -17.79
N VAL A 930 -3.97 -23.71 -18.46
CA VAL A 930 -4.49 -24.84 -19.26
C VAL A 930 -5.14 -25.95 -18.40
N LYS A 931 -4.78 -26.05 -17.12
CA LYS A 931 -5.42 -26.99 -16.19
C LYS A 931 -6.67 -26.38 -15.58
N GLU A 932 -6.57 -25.14 -15.11
CA GLU A 932 -7.63 -24.41 -14.44
C GLU A 932 -8.86 -24.21 -15.35
N ASN A 933 -8.68 -23.64 -16.55
CA ASN A 933 -9.79 -23.40 -17.49
C ASN A 933 -10.48 -24.71 -17.90
N ARG A 934 -9.72 -25.81 -18.04
CA ARG A 934 -10.29 -27.15 -18.29
C ARG A 934 -11.13 -27.66 -17.12
N VAL A 935 -10.71 -27.44 -15.86
CA VAL A 935 -11.51 -27.84 -14.68
C VAL A 935 -12.76 -26.97 -14.55
N LYS A 936 -12.64 -25.63 -14.67
CA LYS A 936 -13.77 -24.68 -14.72
C LYS A 936 -14.81 -25.12 -15.75
N LEU A 937 -14.38 -25.41 -16.98
CA LEU A 937 -15.26 -25.83 -18.07
C LEU A 937 -15.93 -27.20 -17.79
N GLU A 938 -15.20 -28.16 -17.22
CA GLU A 938 -15.77 -29.45 -16.80
C GLU A 938 -16.70 -29.35 -15.59
N GLU A 939 -16.64 -28.30 -14.77
CA GLU A 939 -17.63 -28.04 -13.71
C GLU A 939 -18.87 -27.34 -14.25
N GLN A 940 -18.70 -26.32 -15.08
CA GLN A 940 -19.80 -25.69 -15.83
C GLN A 940 -20.64 -26.75 -16.56
N LYS A 941 -20.01 -27.63 -17.35
CA LYS A 941 -20.64 -28.78 -18.04
C LYS A 941 -21.44 -29.75 -17.13
N LYS A 942 -21.21 -29.77 -15.81
CA LYS A 942 -21.97 -30.59 -14.84
C LYS A 942 -23.18 -29.83 -14.26
N MET A 943 -23.14 -28.50 -14.24
CA MET A 943 -24.15 -27.65 -13.62
C MET A 943 -25.31 -27.32 -14.57
N ASP A 944 -25.03 -26.93 -15.82
CA ASP A 944 -26.10 -26.70 -16.81
C ASP A 944 -26.44 -28.00 -17.56
N SER A 945 -27.73 -28.33 -17.62
CA SER A 945 -28.26 -29.52 -18.29
C SER A 945 -29.13 -29.20 -19.51
N GLN A 946 -29.15 -27.93 -19.95
CA GLN A 946 -30.04 -27.43 -21.00
C GLN A 946 -29.37 -27.10 -22.34
N MET A 947 -28.03 -27.00 -22.39
CA MET A 947 -27.30 -26.62 -23.61
C MET A 947 -27.43 -27.65 -24.75
N SER A 948 -27.41 -27.19 -26.01
CA SER A 948 -27.68 -28.06 -27.17
C SER A 948 -26.48 -28.92 -27.60
N ASP A 949 -26.78 -30.08 -28.20
CA ASP A 949 -25.78 -31.01 -28.79
C ASP A 949 -24.81 -30.32 -29.78
N ASN A 950 -25.26 -29.26 -30.48
CA ASN A 950 -24.43 -28.55 -31.45
C ASN A 950 -23.42 -27.61 -30.79
N ASP A 951 -23.86 -26.88 -29.76
CA ASP A 951 -23.05 -25.85 -29.10
C ASP A 951 -22.01 -26.53 -28.19
N LEU A 952 -22.42 -27.61 -27.51
CA LEU A 952 -21.52 -28.50 -26.79
C LEU A 952 -20.46 -29.14 -27.72
N ALA A 953 -20.80 -29.43 -28.99
CA ALA A 953 -19.84 -29.94 -29.96
C ALA A 953 -18.85 -28.86 -30.47
N ILE A 954 -19.24 -27.58 -30.48
CA ILE A 954 -18.32 -26.46 -30.77
C ILE A 954 -17.34 -26.26 -29.60
N ILE A 955 -17.86 -26.23 -28.37
CA ILE A 955 -17.07 -26.06 -27.14
C ILE A 955 -16.06 -27.20 -26.96
N ASN A 956 -16.49 -28.46 -27.13
CA ASN A 956 -15.58 -29.62 -27.06
C ASN A 956 -14.52 -29.60 -28.17
N LYS A 957 -14.82 -29.08 -29.36
CA LYS A 957 -13.83 -28.94 -30.45
C LYS A 957 -12.80 -27.84 -30.16
N LEU A 958 -13.19 -26.74 -29.52
CA LEU A 958 -12.24 -25.70 -29.06
C LEU A 958 -11.32 -26.24 -27.96
N GLN A 959 -11.84 -27.11 -27.09
CA GLN A 959 -11.03 -27.81 -26.09
C GLN A 959 -10.05 -28.82 -26.73
N GLU A 960 -10.51 -29.66 -27.68
CA GLU A 960 -9.66 -30.61 -28.43
C GLU A 960 -8.51 -29.87 -29.14
N GLU A 961 -8.80 -28.76 -29.83
CA GLU A 961 -7.78 -27.91 -30.46
C GLU A 961 -6.82 -27.22 -29.48
N ALA A 962 -7.23 -26.98 -28.24
CA ALA A 962 -6.37 -26.42 -27.21
C ALA A 962 -5.44 -27.49 -26.60
N GLU A 963 -5.95 -28.69 -26.37
CA GLU A 963 -5.17 -29.83 -25.87
C GLU A 963 -4.10 -30.25 -26.91
N ASP A 964 -4.44 -30.31 -28.21
CA ASP A 964 -3.49 -30.52 -29.33
C ASP A 964 -2.35 -29.46 -29.34
N LEU A 965 -2.68 -28.17 -29.18
CA LEU A 965 -1.69 -27.08 -29.17
C LEU A 965 -0.77 -27.11 -27.95
N TYR A 966 -1.29 -27.54 -26.80
CA TYR A 966 -0.49 -27.70 -25.59
C TYR A 966 0.47 -28.90 -25.70
N GLU A 967 0.05 -30.01 -26.31
CA GLU A 967 0.96 -31.12 -26.66
C GLU A 967 2.04 -30.69 -27.66
N GLU A 968 1.74 -29.82 -28.64
CA GLU A 968 2.78 -29.24 -29.52
C GLU A 968 3.75 -28.35 -28.74
N SER A 969 3.28 -27.53 -27.78
CA SER A 969 4.17 -26.73 -26.90
C SER A 969 5.17 -27.63 -26.16
N GLU A 970 4.68 -28.67 -25.49
CA GLU A 970 5.51 -29.61 -24.73
C GLU A 970 6.53 -30.34 -25.62
N GLN A 971 6.15 -30.75 -26.84
CA GLN A 971 7.10 -31.36 -27.77
C GLN A 971 8.20 -30.37 -28.19
N VAL A 972 7.83 -29.14 -28.56
CA VAL A 972 8.80 -28.09 -28.96
C VAL A 972 9.73 -27.73 -27.80
N ARG A 973 9.21 -27.68 -26.58
CA ARG A 973 9.97 -27.45 -25.35
C ARG A 973 10.97 -28.57 -25.06
N LEU A 974 10.57 -29.82 -25.27
CA LEU A 974 11.46 -30.98 -25.16
C LEU A 974 12.55 -30.95 -26.25
N GLU A 975 12.21 -30.60 -27.49
CA GLU A 975 13.19 -30.40 -28.57
C GLU A 975 14.18 -29.27 -28.22
N ALA A 976 13.70 -28.14 -27.70
CA ALA A 976 14.53 -27.01 -27.28
C ALA A 976 15.53 -27.39 -26.17
N SER A 977 15.15 -28.28 -25.23
CA SER A 977 16.05 -28.72 -24.15
C SER A 977 17.30 -29.48 -24.64
N ASN A 978 17.31 -29.92 -25.90
CA ASN A 978 18.44 -30.61 -26.53
C ASN A 978 19.33 -29.66 -27.39
N ILE A 979 19.07 -28.35 -27.38
CA ILE A 979 19.81 -27.36 -28.18
C ILE A 979 20.94 -26.73 -27.36
N ASN A 980 22.18 -26.92 -27.82
CA ASN A 980 23.39 -26.38 -27.19
C ASN A 980 23.70 -24.92 -27.55
N ASP A 981 23.06 -24.37 -28.59
CA ASP A 981 23.17 -22.95 -28.95
C ASP A 981 22.11 -22.13 -28.19
N PRO A 982 22.47 -21.22 -27.28
CA PRO A 982 21.50 -20.47 -26.49
C PRO A 982 20.53 -19.64 -27.34
N ALA A 983 20.97 -19.11 -28.49
CA ALA A 983 20.10 -18.32 -29.37
C ALA A 983 19.01 -19.17 -30.04
N ALA A 984 19.39 -20.30 -30.66
CA ALA A 984 18.42 -21.24 -31.23
C ALA A 984 17.53 -21.91 -30.16
N LYS A 985 18.05 -22.10 -28.93
CA LYS A 985 17.28 -22.60 -27.79
C LYS A 985 16.18 -21.62 -27.38
N VAL A 986 16.51 -20.35 -27.13
CA VAL A 986 15.54 -19.28 -26.82
C VAL A 986 14.53 -19.10 -27.96
N ALA A 987 14.95 -19.22 -29.23
CA ALA A 987 14.04 -19.14 -30.36
C ALA A 987 12.98 -20.27 -30.38
N GLN A 988 13.35 -21.51 -30.03
CA GLN A 988 12.39 -22.62 -29.93
C GLN A 988 11.53 -22.54 -28.66
N LEU A 989 12.09 -22.07 -27.54
CA LEU A 989 11.33 -21.84 -26.32
C LEU A 989 10.24 -20.76 -26.53
N ASN A 990 10.53 -19.69 -27.25
CA ASN A 990 9.52 -18.71 -27.68
C ASN A 990 8.42 -19.33 -28.57
N LYS A 991 8.76 -20.29 -29.44
CA LYS A 991 7.74 -21.04 -30.21
C LYS A 991 6.84 -21.87 -29.29
N ALA A 992 7.40 -22.55 -28.28
CA ALA A 992 6.62 -23.30 -27.30
C ALA A 992 5.66 -22.36 -26.55
N THR A 993 6.16 -21.27 -25.94
CA THR A 993 5.30 -20.33 -25.20
C THR A 993 4.22 -19.67 -26.04
N ALA A 994 4.44 -19.44 -27.33
CA ALA A 994 3.40 -18.98 -28.25
C ALA A 994 2.31 -20.05 -28.52
N LEU A 995 2.68 -21.34 -28.58
CA LEU A 995 1.72 -22.46 -28.64
C LEU A 995 0.96 -22.62 -27.32
N GLY A 996 1.65 -22.52 -26.17
CA GLY A 996 1.05 -22.51 -24.83
C GLY A 996 0.03 -21.39 -24.67
N LYS A 997 0.39 -20.15 -25.00
CA LYS A 997 -0.53 -18.99 -25.02
C LYS A 997 -1.73 -19.26 -25.95
N LYS A 998 -1.51 -19.82 -27.15
CA LYS A 998 -2.59 -20.17 -28.09
C LYS A 998 -3.54 -21.25 -27.53
N ALA A 999 -3.02 -22.22 -26.77
CA ALA A 999 -3.83 -23.22 -26.06
C ALA A 999 -4.68 -22.58 -24.95
N VAL A 1000 -4.09 -21.74 -24.09
CA VAL A 1000 -4.82 -20.99 -23.04
C VAL A 1000 -5.98 -20.20 -23.66
N GLN A 1001 -5.71 -19.43 -24.71
CA GLN A 1001 -6.77 -18.61 -25.32
C GLN A 1001 -7.83 -19.44 -26.05
N LYS A 1002 -7.52 -20.62 -26.62
CA LYS A 1002 -8.58 -21.53 -27.12
C LYS A 1002 -9.42 -22.14 -25.99
N GLN A 1003 -8.87 -22.38 -24.79
CA GLN A 1003 -9.67 -22.78 -23.63
C GLN A 1003 -10.53 -21.64 -23.08
N LYS A 1004 -10.01 -20.41 -22.96
CA LYS A 1004 -10.81 -19.23 -22.61
C LYS A 1004 -11.96 -19.01 -23.61
N ASN A 1005 -11.70 -19.09 -24.92
CA ASN A 1005 -12.76 -19.08 -25.95
C ASN A 1005 -13.83 -20.18 -25.71
N ALA A 1006 -13.44 -21.38 -25.25
CA ALA A 1006 -14.40 -22.46 -24.97
C ALA A 1006 -15.25 -22.18 -23.71
N LEU A 1007 -14.66 -21.57 -22.67
CA LEU A 1007 -15.33 -21.13 -21.45
C LEU A 1007 -16.31 -19.96 -21.73
N ASN A 1008 -15.83 -18.94 -22.44
CA ASN A 1008 -16.62 -17.78 -22.86
C ASN A 1008 -17.81 -18.20 -23.73
N ASN A 1009 -17.62 -19.14 -24.66
CA ASN A 1009 -18.72 -19.65 -25.49
C ASN A 1009 -19.75 -20.44 -24.65
N TYR A 1010 -19.31 -21.19 -23.63
CA TYR A 1010 -20.21 -21.87 -22.70
C TYR A 1010 -21.08 -20.86 -21.93
N GLU A 1011 -20.43 -19.88 -21.30
CA GLU A 1011 -21.09 -18.84 -20.52
C GLU A 1011 -22.09 -18.03 -21.35
N PHE A 1012 -21.68 -17.63 -22.56
CA PHE A 1012 -22.54 -16.95 -23.53
C PHE A 1012 -23.86 -17.70 -23.79
N GLN A 1013 -23.81 -19.03 -24.00
CA GLN A 1013 -25.00 -19.84 -24.27
C GLN A 1013 -25.88 -20.05 -23.03
N SER A 1014 -25.28 -20.21 -21.84
CA SER A 1014 -26.04 -20.30 -20.59
C SER A 1014 -26.74 -18.97 -20.28
N ASN A 1015 -26.07 -17.82 -20.51
CA ASN A 1015 -26.65 -16.49 -20.33
C ASN A 1015 -27.75 -16.19 -21.36
N LEU A 1016 -27.58 -16.56 -22.64
CA LEU A 1016 -28.67 -16.52 -23.63
C LEU A 1016 -29.89 -17.33 -23.19
N THR A 1017 -29.69 -18.49 -22.57
CA THR A 1017 -30.77 -19.36 -22.09
C THR A 1017 -31.54 -18.70 -20.95
N LYS A 1018 -30.84 -18.19 -19.92
CA LYS A 1018 -31.42 -17.42 -18.80
C LYS A 1018 -32.20 -16.20 -19.30
N LEU A 1019 -31.64 -15.45 -20.25
CA LEU A 1019 -32.28 -14.28 -20.86
C LEU A 1019 -33.54 -14.64 -21.66
N ALA A 1020 -33.54 -15.77 -22.40
CA ALA A 1020 -34.72 -16.25 -23.10
C ALA A 1020 -35.86 -16.64 -22.13
N GLU A 1021 -35.54 -17.29 -21.01
CA GLU A 1021 -36.52 -17.60 -19.97
C GLU A 1021 -37.09 -16.32 -19.34
N ALA A 1022 -36.24 -15.36 -18.93
CA ALA A 1022 -36.66 -14.09 -18.34
C ALA A 1022 -37.48 -13.21 -19.31
N ALA A 1023 -37.10 -13.14 -20.58
CA ALA A 1023 -37.88 -12.44 -21.60
C ALA A 1023 -39.25 -13.09 -21.84
N SER A 1024 -39.35 -14.42 -21.70
CA SER A 1024 -40.62 -15.15 -21.83
C SER A 1024 -41.59 -14.93 -20.65
N THR A 1025 -41.08 -14.60 -19.47
CA THR A 1025 -41.86 -14.40 -18.24
C THR A 1025 -42.18 -12.93 -17.97
N SER A 1026 -41.25 -12.00 -18.25
CA SER A 1026 -41.31 -10.59 -17.81
C SER A 1026 -41.88 -9.59 -18.85
N SER A 1027 -42.63 -10.08 -19.84
CA SER A 1027 -42.96 -9.34 -21.08
C SER A 1027 -43.76 -8.02 -20.97
N GLU A 1028 -44.27 -7.62 -19.79
CA GLU A 1028 -45.09 -6.40 -19.63
C GLU A 1028 -44.49 -5.28 -18.76
N GLN A 1029 -43.31 -5.43 -18.11
CA GLN A 1029 -42.87 -4.47 -17.07
C GLN A 1029 -41.74 -3.47 -17.42
N LEU A 1030 -40.96 -3.64 -18.50
CA LEU A 1030 -39.91 -2.67 -18.84
C LEU A 1030 -40.47 -1.33 -19.35
N SER A 1031 -39.99 -0.22 -18.76
CA SER A 1031 -40.31 1.15 -19.17
C SER A 1031 -39.76 1.52 -20.55
N PRO A 1032 -40.22 2.62 -21.19
CA PRO A 1032 -39.67 3.05 -22.49
C PRO A 1032 -38.16 3.30 -22.45
N THR A 1033 -37.65 3.95 -21.40
CA THR A 1033 -36.22 4.23 -21.23
C THR A 1033 -35.39 2.94 -21.09
N GLN A 1034 -35.88 1.98 -20.31
CA GLN A 1034 -35.23 0.66 -20.19
C GLN A 1034 -35.26 -0.10 -21.52
N LYS A 1035 -36.32 0.01 -22.32
CA LYS A 1035 -36.36 -0.61 -23.66
C LYS A 1035 -35.32 -0.02 -24.60
N THR A 1036 -35.11 1.30 -24.58
CA THR A 1036 -34.05 1.92 -25.37
C THR A 1036 -32.64 1.52 -24.90
N ARG A 1037 -32.34 1.49 -23.58
CA ARG A 1037 -31.03 1.00 -23.11
C ARG A 1037 -30.82 -0.49 -23.42
N LEU A 1038 -31.87 -1.31 -23.37
CA LEU A 1038 -31.83 -2.72 -23.78
C LEU A 1038 -31.52 -2.86 -25.28
N GLU A 1039 -32.13 -2.04 -26.14
CA GLU A 1039 -31.83 -1.99 -27.58
C GLU A 1039 -30.37 -1.58 -27.82
N THR A 1040 -29.86 -0.55 -27.13
CA THR A 1040 -28.45 -0.12 -27.23
C THR A 1040 -27.47 -1.21 -26.74
N LEU A 1041 -27.76 -1.86 -25.61
CA LEU A 1041 -26.91 -2.94 -25.08
C LEU A 1041 -26.84 -4.16 -26.01
N GLN A 1042 -27.91 -4.47 -26.72
CA GLN A 1042 -27.90 -5.52 -27.74
C GLN A 1042 -27.06 -5.12 -28.96
N GLU A 1043 -27.07 -3.84 -29.37
CA GLU A 1043 -26.20 -3.33 -30.45
C GLU A 1043 -24.72 -3.29 -30.02
N GLU A 1044 -24.42 -2.88 -28.78
CA GLU A 1044 -23.06 -2.97 -28.18
C GLU A 1044 -22.57 -4.43 -28.17
N PHE A 1045 -23.42 -5.36 -27.73
CA PHE A 1045 -23.12 -6.79 -27.68
C PHE A 1045 -22.84 -7.38 -29.07
N ASP A 1046 -23.73 -7.14 -30.05
CA ASP A 1046 -23.66 -7.75 -31.38
C ASP A 1046 -22.38 -7.32 -32.13
N ASP A 1047 -21.89 -6.08 -31.96
CA ASP A 1047 -20.64 -5.64 -32.59
C ASP A 1047 -19.38 -6.18 -31.90
N LEU A 1048 -19.34 -6.25 -30.56
CA LEU A 1048 -18.23 -6.88 -29.82
C LEU A 1048 -18.05 -8.35 -30.23
N LEU A 1049 -19.14 -9.12 -30.28
CA LEU A 1049 -19.13 -10.50 -30.75
C LEU A 1049 -18.68 -10.61 -32.21
N LYS A 1050 -19.10 -9.69 -33.08
CA LYS A 1050 -18.65 -9.64 -34.47
C LYS A 1050 -17.14 -9.37 -34.56
N GLN A 1051 -16.61 -8.43 -33.79
CA GLN A 1051 -15.17 -8.13 -33.76
C GLN A 1051 -14.34 -9.32 -33.25
N SER A 1052 -14.82 -10.09 -32.26
CA SER A 1052 -14.11 -11.30 -31.78
C SER A 1052 -14.11 -12.43 -32.80
N VAL A 1053 -15.15 -12.54 -33.64
CA VAL A 1053 -15.18 -13.49 -34.76
C VAL A 1053 -14.21 -13.07 -35.87
N GLU A 1054 -14.15 -11.78 -36.21
CA GLU A 1054 -13.18 -11.25 -37.19
C GLU A 1054 -11.73 -11.49 -36.71
N ALA A 1055 -11.41 -11.19 -35.45
CA ALA A 1055 -10.09 -11.44 -34.87
C ALA A 1055 -9.67 -12.93 -34.88
N ARG A 1056 -10.61 -13.86 -34.65
CA ARG A 1056 -10.35 -15.32 -34.73
C ARG A 1056 -10.05 -15.80 -36.15
N VAL A 1057 -10.76 -15.27 -37.15
CA VAL A 1057 -10.50 -15.62 -38.55
C VAL A 1057 -9.12 -15.12 -38.97
N ASP A 1058 -8.76 -13.88 -38.63
CA ASP A 1058 -7.42 -13.34 -38.88
C ASP A 1058 -6.33 -14.16 -38.14
N ALA A 1059 -6.61 -14.66 -36.93
CA ALA A 1059 -5.68 -15.51 -36.17
C ALA A 1059 -5.42 -16.87 -36.83
N ASP A 1060 -6.45 -17.53 -37.37
CA ASP A 1060 -6.31 -18.85 -38.01
C ASP A 1060 -5.71 -18.77 -39.43
N ASP A 1061 -5.91 -17.67 -40.17
CA ASP A 1061 -5.22 -17.39 -41.43
C ASP A 1061 -3.75 -16.91 -41.23
N THR A 1062 -3.35 -16.56 -40.00
CA THR A 1062 -2.01 -16.03 -39.68
C THR A 1062 -0.94 -17.12 -39.52
N ALA A 1063 0.05 -17.11 -40.42
CA ALA A 1063 1.14 -18.09 -40.45
C ALA A 1063 2.25 -17.91 -39.38
N SER A 1064 2.19 -16.84 -38.57
CA SER A 1064 3.10 -16.62 -37.43
C SER A 1064 2.43 -17.05 -36.14
N VAL A 1065 3.00 -18.03 -35.42
CA VAL A 1065 2.42 -18.56 -34.18
C VAL A 1065 2.21 -17.46 -33.12
N ILE A 1066 3.17 -16.54 -33.01
CA ILE A 1066 3.14 -15.42 -32.06
C ILE A 1066 1.94 -14.50 -32.37
N ALA A 1067 1.90 -13.92 -33.58
CA ALA A 1067 0.82 -13.02 -33.97
C ALA A 1067 -0.57 -13.71 -34.02
N SER A 1068 -0.60 -15.02 -34.25
CA SER A 1068 -1.82 -15.83 -34.14
C SER A 1068 -2.32 -15.94 -32.69
N ALA A 1069 -1.41 -16.03 -31.71
CA ALA A 1069 -1.77 -16.03 -30.28
C ALA A 1069 -2.26 -14.65 -29.81
N ASP A 1070 -1.63 -13.56 -30.26
CA ASP A 1070 -2.00 -12.19 -29.89
C ASP A 1070 -3.36 -11.76 -30.48
N LEU A 1071 -3.68 -12.23 -31.70
CA LEU A 1071 -5.01 -12.05 -32.29
C LEU A 1071 -6.10 -12.86 -31.57
N LEU A 1072 -5.76 -14.03 -31.01
CA LEU A 1072 -6.68 -14.84 -30.19
C LEU A 1072 -6.90 -14.25 -28.79
N GLU A 1073 -5.88 -13.64 -28.19
CA GLU A 1073 -5.99 -12.85 -26.96
C GLU A 1073 -6.93 -11.65 -27.15
N LYS A 1074 -6.75 -10.88 -28.22
CA LYS A 1074 -7.70 -9.81 -28.58
C LYS A 1074 -9.13 -10.34 -28.78
N ALA A 1075 -9.30 -11.55 -29.32
CA ALA A 1075 -10.63 -12.14 -29.47
C ALA A 1075 -11.26 -12.50 -28.13
N VAL A 1076 -10.50 -13.04 -27.18
CA VAL A 1076 -10.95 -13.34 -25.81
C VAL A 1076 -11.39 -12.06 -25.10
N ASP A 1077 -10.59 -11.00 -25.12
CA ASP A 1077 -10.92 -9.69 -24.54
C ASP A 1077 -12.28 -9.15 -25.04
N LEU A 1078 -12.55 -9.30 -26.34
CA LEU A 1078 -13.81 -8.88 -26.95
C LEU A 1078 -15.00 -9.79 -26.59
N GLU A 1079 -14.77 -11.07 -26.29
CA GLU A 1079 -15.81 -11.96 -25.75
C GLU A 1079 -16.11 -11.70 -24.28
N GLU A 1080 -15.09 -11.45 -23.44
CA GLU A 1080 -15.27 -11.10 -22.02
C GLU A 1080 -16.08 -9.79 -21.88
N LEU A 1081 -15.77 -8.76 -22.69
CA LEU A 1081 -16.57 -7.53 -22.77
C LEU A 1081 -18.00 -7.78 -23.28
N ALA A 1082 -18.20 -8.71 -24.23
CA ALA A 1082 -19.55 -9.07 -24.69
C ALA A 1082 -20.36 -9.78 -23.60
N ILE A 1083 -19.76 -10.68 -22.82
CA ILE A 1083 -20.39 -11.33 -21.66
C ILE A 1083 -20.80 -10.29 -20.61
N GLN A 1084 -19.96 -9.27 -20.36
CA GLN A 1084 -20.32 -8.14 -19.47
C GLN A 1084 -21.59 -7.42 -19.95
N LYS A 1085 -21.79 -7.24 -21.26
CA LYS A 1085 -23.04 -6.66 -21.82
C LYS A 1085 -24.25 -7.56 -21.62
N GLN A 1086 -24.08 -8.88 -21.65
CA GLN A 1086 -25.16 -9.80 -21.25
C GLN A 1086 -25.51 -9.63 -19.76
N PHE A 1087 -24.54 -9.43 -18.88
CA PHE A 1087 -24.82 -9.20 -17.46
C PHE A 1087 -25.53 -7.86 -17.20
N GLU A 1088 -25.16 -6.76 -17.89
CA GLU A 1088 -25.95 -5.51 -17.85
C GLU A 1088 -27.43 -5.77 -18.23
N VAL A 1089 -27.67 -6.55 -19.30
CA VAL A 1089 -29.03 -6.92 -19.73
C VAL A 1089 -29.74 -7.85 -18.73
N MET A 1090 -29.04 -8.82 -18.13
CA MET A 1090 -29.61 -9.72 -17.11
C MET A 1090 -30.05 -8.96 -15.87
N GLY A 1091 -29.24 -8.00 -15.39
CA GLY A 1091 -29.59 -7.11 -14.29
C GLY A 1091 -30.83 -6.24 -14.59
N MET A 1092 -30.99 -5.79 -15.84
CA MET A 1092 -32.21 -5.06 -16.26
C MET A 1092 -33.49 -5.91 -16.23
N TYR A 1093 -33.37 -7.24 -16.28
CA TYR A 1093 -34.48 -8.17 -16.07
C TYR A 1093 -34.66 -8.62 -14.61
N GLY A 1094 -33.83 -8.13 -13.68
CA GLY A 1094 -33.83 -8.54 -12.28
C GLY A 1094 -33.32 -9.97 -12.06
N ILE A 1095 -32.50 -10.48 -12.99
CA ILE A 1095 -31.79 -11.75 -12.82
C ILE A 1095 -30.52 -11.48 -12.01
N GLU A 1096 -30.26 -12.34 -11.02
CA GLU A 1096 -29.03 -12.31 -10.23
C GLU A 1096 -27.81 -12.63 -11.12
N THR A 1097 -26.80 -11.77 -11.09
CA THR A 1097 -25.56 -11.87 -11.88
C THR A 1097 -24.36 -12.04 -10.96
N PRO A 1098 -23.33 -12.82 -11.35
CA PRO A 1098 -22.05 -12.81 -10.64
C PRO A 1098 -21.41 -11.42 -10.68
N GLU A 1099 -20.55 -11.10 -9.72
CA GLU A 1099 -19.76 -9.88 -9.75
C GLU A 1099 -18.67 -9.97 -10.84
N PRO A 1100 -18.34 -8.85 -11.52
CA PRO A 1100 -17.29 -8.83 -12.54
C PRO A 1100 -15.90 -8.97 -11.91
N SER A 1101 -15.01 -9.71 -12.56
CA SER A 1101 -13.61 -9.81 -12.14
C SER A 1101 -12.87 -8.48 -12.26
N ALA A 1102 -11.91 -8.24 -11.35
CA ALA A 1102 -11.17 -6.98 -11.23
C ALA A 1102 -10.48 -6.53 -12.55
N ASP A 1103 -10.01 -7.50 -13.33
CA ASP A 1103 -9.27 -7.29 -14.58
C ASP A 1103 -10.09 -6.53 -15.65
N LEU A 1104 -11.43 -6.71 -15.69
CA LEU A 1104 -12.31 -6.00 -16.61
C LEU A 1104 -12.53 -4.53 -16.21
N ALA A 1105 -12.37 -4.18 -14.92
CA ALA A 1105 -12.60 -2.81 -14.46
C ALA A 1105 -11.63 -1.80 -15.11
N LEU A 1106 -10.38 -2.21 -15.35
CA LEU A 1106 -9.35 -1.36 -15.99
C LEU A 1106 -9.59 -1.10 -17.49
N LYS A 1107 -10.13 -2.08 -18.23
CA LYS A 1107 -10.21 -2.03 -19.70
C LYS A 1107 -11.30 -1.08 -20.25
N THR A 1108 -12.22 -0.59 -19.40
CA THR A 1108 -13.41 0.17 -19.84
C THR A 1108 -13.23 1.69 -19.98
N THR A 1109 -12.05 2.24 -19.66
CA THR A 1109 -11.88 3.69 -19.43
C THR A 1109 -11.47 4.53 -20.66
N THR A 1110 -11.53 3.98 -21.87
CA THR A 1110 -11.12 4.69 -23.12
C THR A 1110 -12.20 4.68 -24.21
N ASP A 1111 -12.36 5.84 -24.85
CA ASP A 1111 -13.25 6.14 -25.98
C ASP A 1111 -14.78 6.04 -25.76
N GLU A 1112 -15.39 7.14 -25.31
CA GLU A 1112 -16.64 7.60 -25.94
C GLU A 1112 -16.75 9.14 -25.95
N SER A 1113 -16.99 9.75 -27.12
CA SER A 1113 -17.32 11.19 -27.21
C SER A 1113 -18.00 11.62 -28.52
N SER A 1114 -19.30 11.97 -28.50
CA SER A 1114 -19.91 12.85 -29.53
C SER A 1114 -21.26 13.49 -29.18
N LEU A 1115 -21.24 14.83 -29.02
CA LEU A 1115 -22.14 15.83 -29.62
C LEU A 1115 -23.67 15.91 -29.30
N GLU A 1116 -24.01 16.94 -28.49
CA GLU A 1116 -24.94 18.07 -28.78
C GLU A 1116 -26.48 17.93 -28.99
N ALA A 1117 -27.20 18.86 -28.32
CA ALA A 1117 -28.52 19.47 -28.63
C ALA A 1117 -29.82 18.64 -28.36
N GLU A 1118 -31.01 19.22 -28.16
CA GLU A 1118 -31.50 20.62 -28.25
C GLU A 1118 -32.63 20.93 -27.22
N GLU A 1119 -33.11 22.19 -27.12
CA GLU A 1119 -34.14 22.66 -26.16
C GLU A 1119 -35.61 22.32 -26.56
N ALA A 1120 -36.58 22.37 -25.61
CA ALA A 1120 -37.72 23.35 -25.62
C ALA A 1120 -39.03 22.99 -24.84
N THR A 1121 -39.40 23.89 -23.89
CA THR A 1121 -40.76 24.45 -23.63
C THR A 1121 -41.99 23.65 -23.09
N LEU A 1122 -42.31 23.92 -21.81
CA LEU A 1122 -43.55 24.56 -21.28
C LEU A 1122 -45.00 23.94 -21.37
N THR A 1123 -45.44 23.32 -20.26
CA THR A 1123 -46.73 23.59 -19.52
C THR A 1123 -48.11 23.16 -20.17
N PRO A 1124 -49.32 23.36 -19.55
CA PRO A 1124 -49.96 22.28 -18.75
C PRO A 1124 -51.51 22.11 -18.91
N SER A 1125 -52.12 21.12 -18.24
CA SER A 1125 -53.58 21.12 -17.94
C SER A 1125 -54.03 20.21 -16.79
N SER A 1126 -54.75 20.78 -15.82
CA SER A 1126 -55.56 20.15 -14.74
C SER A 1126 -57.06 20.10 -15.20
N PRO A 1127 -58.14 19.77 -14.41
CA PRO A 1127 -58.27 19.45 -12.97
C PRO A 1127 -59.34 18.39 -12.54
N ALA A 1128 -59.49 18.15 -11.21
CA ALA A 1128 -60.75 18.16 -10.42
C ALA A 1128 -60.67 17.31 -9.10
N SER A 1129 -60.74 17.90 -7.89
CA SER A 1129 -61.92 17.96 -6.95
C SER A 1129 -62.17 16.71 -6.05
N THR A 1130 -62.58 16.74 -4.76
CA THR A 1130 -63.28 17.78 -3.94
C THR A 1130 -63.37 17.45 -2.42
N ASP A 1131 -63.81 18.45 -1.60
CA ASP A 1131 -64.64 18.35 -0.35
C ASP A 1131 -64.04 18.12 1.08
N GLN A 1132 -63.62 19.21 1.75
CA GLN A 1132 -64.21 19.80 3.01
C GLN A 1132 -64.77 18.88 4.15
N ALA A 1133 -64.65 19.12 5.48
CA ALA A 1133 -64.55 20.40 6.22
C ALA A 1133 -64.43 20.34 7.80
N ILE A 1134 -63.77 21.34 8.41
CA ILE A 1134 -64.23 22.22 9.55
C ILE A 1134 -64.10 21.83 11.08
N ASN A 1135 -63.36 22.70 11.82
CA ASN A 1135 -63.43 23.13 13.26
C ASN A 1135 -63.19 22.12 14.43
N ALA A 1136 -62.73 22.50 15.65
CA ALA A 1136 -62.75 23.82 16.34
C ALA A 1136 -61.62 24.07 17.39
N THR A 1137 -61.52 25.32 17.88
CA THR A 1137 -60.73 25.87 19.02
C THR A 1137 -61.68 26.67 19.97
N PRO A 1138 -61.35 27.35 21.12
CA PRO A 1138 -60.08 28.00 21.56
C PRO A 1138 -59.79 28.05 23.11
N GLU A 1139 -59.04 29.07 23.58
CA GLU A 1139 -58.83 29.59 24.98
C GLU A 1139 -57.80 28.89 25.92
N THR A 1140 -57.11 29.54 26.90
CA THR A 1140 -56.28 30.80 26.93
C THR A 1140 -55.44 30.92 28.24
N GLU A 1141 -54.33 31.70 28.20
CA GLU A 1141 -53.67 32.48 29.29
C GLU A 1141 -52.98 31.84 30.55
N ALA A 1142 -51.65 32.02 30.60
CA ALA A 1142 -50.87 32.77 31.64
C ALA A 1142 -50.39 32.18 33.00
N SER A 1143 -49.04 32.02 33.09
CA SER A 1143 -48.11 32.73 34.03
C SER A 1143 -47.53 32.11 35.33
N THR A 1144 -46.25 32.51 35.54
CA THR A 1144 -45.42 32.60 36.79
C THR A 1144 -44.66 31.39 37.36
N GLU A 1145 -43.47 31.70 37.88
CA GLU A 1145 -42.43 30.81 38.41
C GLU A 1145 -42.74 30.24 39.80
N GLN A 1146 -42.25 29.02 40.10
CA GLN A 1146 -41.47 28.81 41.33
C GLN A 1146 -40.53 27.60 41.24
N THR A 1147 -39.43 27.64 41.99
CA THR A 1147 -38.34 26.65 41.95
C THR A 1147 -38.47 25.65 43.10
N GLU A 1148 -38.45 24.35 42.82
CA GLU A 1148 -38.30 23.29 43.82
C GLU A 1148 -37.48 22.12 43.21
N MET A 1149 -36.57 21.52 43.98
CA MET A 1149 -35.67 20.45 43.51
C MET A 1149 -36.12 19.08 44.06
N ILE A 1150 -36.62 18.19 43.21
CA ILE A 1150 -36.79 16.75 43.51
C ILE A 1150 -36.55 15.94 42.24
N GLU A 1151 -35.56 15.03 42.30
CA GLU A 1151 -35.34 13.73 41.60
C GLU A 1151 -35.64 13.56 40.08
N PRO A 1152 -34.92 12.67 39.36
CA PRO A 1152 -35.22 12.38 37.95
C PRO A 1152 -36.56 11.65 37.77
N GLU A 1153 -37.24 11.87 36.64
CA GLU A 1153 -38.52 11.20 36.35
C GLU A 1153 -38.34 9.71 36.04
N ASP A 1154 -39.32 8.92 36.48
CA ASP A 1154 -39.47 7.48 36.24
C ASP A 1154 -39.79 7.23 34.74
N PRO A 1155 -39.34 6.13 34.10
CA PRO A 1155 -39.72 5.84 32.72
C PRO A 1155 -41.25 5.74 32.57
N ARG A 1156 -41.80 6.35 31.52
CA ARG A 1156 -43.24 6.24 31.22
C ARG A 1156 -43.65 4.78 31.13
N SER A 1157 -44.74 4.42 31.79
CA SER A 1157 -45.23 3.03 31.77
C SER A 1157 -45.62 2.60 30.35
N ALA A 1158 -45.43 1.32 30.03
CA ALA A 1158 -45.80 0.76 28.72
C ALA A 1158 -47.26 1.04 28.34
N GLU A 1159 -48.20 0.96 29.29
CA GLU A 1159 -49.62 1.28 29.06
C GLU A 1159 -49.84 2.75 28.66
N GLU A 1160 -48.99 3.66 29.15
CA GLU A 1160 -49.02 5.09 28.82
C GLU A 1160 -48.33 5.39 27.48
N LEU A 1161 -47.20 4.74 27.19
CA LEU A 1161 -46.51 4.83 25.90
C LEU A 1161 -47.37 4.28 24.75
N ILE A 1162 -48.02 3.13 24.92
CA ILE A 1162 -49.01 2.59 23.97
C ILE A 1162 -50.18 3.56 23.78
N SER A 1163 -50.70 4.14 24.86
CA SER A 1163 -51.80 5.13 24.79
C SER A 1163 -51.39 6.41 24.04
N VAL A 1164 -50.14 6.85 24.18
CA VAL A 1164 -49.56 7.97 23.42
C VAL A 1164 -49.35 7.60 21.95
N SER A 1165 -48.80 6.41 21.67
CA SER A 1165 -48.63 5.89 20.30
C SER A 1165 -49.96 5.81 19.56
N GLU A 1166 -50.98 5.19 20.16
CA GLU A 1166 -52.32 5.10 19.53
C GLU A 1166 -52.94 6.49 19.30
N ALA A 1167 -52.66 7.49 20.14
CA ALA A 1167 -53.14 8.85 19.96
C ALA A 1167 -52.40 9.57 18.82
N GLN A 1168 -51.08 9.43 18.73
CA GLN A 1168 -50.26 9.99 17.66
C GLN A 1168 -50.62 9.36 16.30
N LYS A 1169 -50.75 8.03 16.21
CA LYS A 1169 -51.21 7.35 14.99
C LYS A 1169 -52.64 7.74 14.60
N ARG A 1170 -53.52 8.04 15.56
CA ARG A 1170 -54.86 8.58 15.27
C ARG A 1170 -54.84 10.01 14.73
N GLU A 1171 -53.97 10.90 15.21
CA GLU A 1171 -53.86 12.25 14.64
C GLU A 1171 -53.11 12.24 13.29
N ALA A 1172 -52.10 11.39 13.09
CA ALA A 1172 -51.43 11.19 11.80
C ALA A 1172 -52.41 10.77 10.70
N ASN A 1173 -53.21 9.72 10.94
CA ASN A 1173 -54.27 9.29 10.01
C ASN A 1173 -55.28 10.41 9.72
N ARG A 1174 -55.68 11.18 10.74
CA ARG A 1174 -56.55 12.34 10.59
C ARG A 1174 -55.91 13.50 9.80
N LEU A 1175 -54.57 13.61 9.75
CA LEU A 1175 -53.87 14.55 8.89
C LEU A 1175 -53.80 14.03 7.45
N TYR A 1176 -53.50 12.75 7.23
CA TYR A 1176 -53.60 12.13 5.90
C TYR A 1176 -55.02 12.27 5.29
N ASP A 1177 -56.08 12.05 6.08
CA ASP A 1177 -57.48 12.30 5.69
C ASP A 1177 -57.76 13.77 5.26
N GLN A 1178 -56.94 14.73 5.72
CA GLN A 1178 -57.06 16.16 5.34
C GLN A 1178 -56.24 16.51 4.09
N ILE A 1179 -55.21 15.73 3.74
CA ILE A 1179 -54.31 15.99 2.61
C ILE A 1179 -55.04 15.85 1.26
N GLU A 1180 -56.02 14.95 1.13
CA GLU A 1180 -56.85 14.82 -0.08
C GLU A 1180 -57.62 16.10 -0.47
N VAL A 1181 -57.76 17.07 0.46
CA VAL A 1181 -58.61 18.26 0.29
C VAL A 1181 -57.87 19.59 0.50
N ILE A 1182 -56.53 19.58 0.56
CA ILE A 1182 -55.70 20.81 0.60
C ILE A 1182 -55.27 21.19 -0.83
N GLU A 1183 -55.75 22.32 -1.32
CA GLU A 1183 -55.40 22.85 -2.66
C GLU A 1183 -54.11 23.70 -2.68
N ASP A 1184 -53.51 24.00 -1.51
CA ASP A 1184 -52.28 24.79 -1.37
C ASP A 1184 -51.04 23.86 -1.24
N PRO A 1185 -50.09 23.86 -2.18
CA PRO A 1185 -48.97 22.91 -2.16
C PRO A 1185 -48.03 23.04 -0.96
N ILE A 1186 -47.91 24.22 -0.35
CA ILE A 1186 -47.02 24.44 0.81
C ILE A 1186 -47.69 23.84 2.05
N LEU A 1187 -48.96 24.19 2.28
CA LEU A 1187 -49.73 23.63 3.38
C LEU A 1187 -49.93 22.11 3.25
N LEU A 1188 -49.98 21.59 2.01
CA LEU A 1188 -50.00 20.15 1.72
C LEU A 1188 -48.73 19.47 2.24
N MET A 1189 -47.54 20.00 1.91
CA MET A 1189 -46.25 19.48 2.39
C MET A 1189 -46.11 19.61 3.91
N GLU A 1190 -46.46 20.76 4.50
CA GLU A 1190 -46.45 20.96 5.96
C GLU A 1190 -47.38 19.99 6.69
N THR A 1191 -48.53 19.64 6.09
CA THR A 1191 -49.48 18.67 6.67
C THR A 1191 -48.98 17.24 6.53
N LEU A 1192 -48.31 16.91 5.41
CA LEU A 1192 -47.72 15.59 5.15
C LEU A 1192 -46.54 15.31 6.09
N ASP A 1193 -45.54 16.20 6.13
CA ASP A 1193 -44.39 16.12 7.03
C ASP A 1193 -44.81 15.94 8.49
N LYS A 1194 -45.86 16.67 8.91
CA LYS A 1194 -46.42 16.55 10.25
C LYS A 1194 -47.14 15.23 10.50
N ALA A 1195 -47.80 14.65 9.50
CA ALA A 1195 -48.44 13.34 9.60
C ALA A 1195 -47.37 12.24 9.73
N GLU A 1196 -46.38 12.24 8.85
CA GLU A 1196 -45.26 11.29 8.85
C GLU A 1196 -44.44 11.36 10.15
N LYS A 1197 -44.15 12.57 10.65
CA LYS A 1197 -43.49 12.76 11.95
C LYS A 1197 -44.30 12.20 13.12
N LEU A 1198 -45.62 12.41 13.14
CA LEU A 1198 -46.49 11.85 14.18
C LEU A 1198 -46.59 10.32 14.09
N GLU A 1199 -46.62 9.75 12.90
CA GLU A 1199 -46.65 8.30 12.69
C GLU A 1199 -45.33 7.64 13.11
N LYS A 1200 -44.19 8.17 12.66
CA LYS A 1200 -42.86 7.69 13.06
C LYS A 1200 -42.64 7.79 14.56
N GLN A 1201 -43.08 8.89 15.18
CA GLN A 1201 -42.95 9.09 16.63
C GLN A 1201 -43.92 8.19 17.43
N ALA A 1202 -45.07 7.81 16.86
CA ALA A 1202 -45.93 6.77 17.41
C ALA A 1202 -45.24 5.40 17.39
N GLU A 1203 -44.52 5.06 16.31
CA GLU A 1203 -43.80 3.79 16.21
C GLU A 1203 -42.64 3.69 17.19
N VAL A 1204 -41.87 4.77 17.37
CA VAL A 1204 -40.86 4.85 18.46
C VAL A 1204 -41.51 4.65 19.83
N ASN A 1205 -42.64 5.32 20.12
CA ASN A 1205 -43.37 5.12 21.37
C ASN A 1205 -44.02 3.72 21.51
N MET A 1206 -44.24 2.99 20.41
CA MET A 1206 -44.73 1.60 20.45
C MET A 1206 -43.60 0.59 20.65
N ALA A 1207 -42.40 0.89 20.15
CA ALA A 1207 -41.21 0.04 20.32
C ALA A 1207 -40.55 0.19 21.71
N LEU A 1208 -40.79 1.32 22.38
CA LEU A 1208 -40.35 1.61 23.75
C LEU A 1208 -41.26 1.00 24.85
N ALA A 1209 -42.31 0.24 24.49
CA ALA A 1209 -43.41 -0.15 25.40
C ALA A 1209 -43.62 -1.67 25.50
#